data_AF-A0A9D9GIA6-F1
#
_entry.id   AF-A0A9D9GIA6-F1
#
_cell.length_a   1.000
_cell.length_b   1.000
_cell.length_c   1.000
_cell.angle_alpha   90.00
_cell.angle_beta   90.00
_cell.angle_gamma   90.00
#
_symmetry.space_group_name_H-M   'P 1'
#
loop_
_entity.id
_entity.type
_entity.pdbx_description
1 polymer ?
#
loop_
_entity_poly.entity_id
_entity_poly.type
_entity_poly.pdbx_seq_one_letter_code
_entity_poly.pdbx_strand_id
1 'polypeptide(L)'
;MKRVTIFLFVMGLLAGCHRVESPSLVLPGEVVEVSASFVVASDGDTKGVNDPESISSPADVIKNLWIVQYNGTDDDARVLGEPTYIRDFSTFDGSVNLVATAGKSSIYFVANTFESEGEFPVYNGSTLADLKSYKRQIRTEKDVFGVEDSDDYHLIFNGYQEFDKIDGETVINGELKRNLAKLNINVVNQASAGDGLKIRAVQLMSVPSVSYYVTSVPEVVAPFPSTKDFTKLNYAEVPWDEGVDHMNIVSYVPVNMRGMDLISDSESLKNKYAPDGSTYLLVSATYQDDGRDYPITYTFYLGENMTNDYNLAPNCSYHYTFVIKSKGDADSDYRISDWGVVDFTDEDKYPLSNCYILNPMPSGTDMRSFRIPIKRAIEFWGDGSSEPKYENDVDYSFRNNAEWRCYILASDFVIDPSKFQIVKGSGRSGDDPYFEVSVAPGVRGNIIVGVGHTKDATRSISWSWHLWITDYDPSSALQLGEGEWGIYPVTNGSVHRYKGTFWNSNTSAYIMDRNLGSFSPEVYPIDNFGLVYYQYGRKDPFFQSGRYKYPEGATLKFATVDYSEANEVSGNGMAYSVNNPLSLIKGGAESGETLTWLKSGDKYSPLPFKSSIMWHDPYADADSKSIFDPCPPGYRVPPRNVWSDFVAQGSVG
;
A
#
# COMPACT_ATOMS: atom_id res chain seq x y z
N MET A 1 89.76 31.19 45.79
CA MET A 1 89.44 32.27 46.74
C MET A 1 89.12 33.52 45.91
N LYS A 2 87.96 34.16 46.15
CA LYS A 2 87.60 35.59 45.93
C LYS A 2 88.37 36.35 44.82
N ARG A 3 87.74 36.77 43.71
CA ARG A 3 86.88 37.96 43.49
C ARG A 3 87.65 39.04 42.69
N VAL A 4 86.91 39.72 41.80
CA VAL A 4 87.03 41.16 41.40
C VAL A 4 88.18 41.46 40.41
N THR A 5 88.08 42.25 39.34
CA THR A 5 87.03 43.09 38.70
C THR A 5 87.65 43.66 37.41
N ILE A 6 86.85 44.09 36.42
CA ILE A 6 86.99 45.32 35.59
C ILE A 6 85.95 45.22 34.46
N PHE A 7 85.28 46.27 33.97
CA PHE A 7 84.70 47.49 34.52
C PHE A 7 83.69 47.91 33.43
N LEU A 8 82.53 48.42 33.84
CA LEU A 8 81.47 48.94 32.98
C LEU A 8 81.95 50.06 32.06
N PHE A 9 81.35 50.15 30.87
CA PHE A 9 80.64 51.35 30.46
C PHE A 9 79.60 51.03 29.38
N VAL A 10 78.39 51.61 29.52
CA VAL A 10 77.47 52.14 28.49
C VAL A 10 76.02 52.08 29.01
N MET A 11 75.52 53.24 29.46
CA MET A 11 74.14 53.69 29.26
C MET A 11 74.05 54.23 27.82
N GLY A 12 72.97 54.14 27.06
CA GLY A 12 71.62 53.65 27.29
C GLY A 12 70.74 54.12 26.12
N LEU A 13 69.61 53.44 25.89
CA LEU A 13 68.46 53.99 25.15
C LEU A 13 67.23 53.12 25.45
N LEU A 14 66.20 53.77 25.98
CA LEU A 14 64.86 53.24 26.28
C LEU A 14 64.01 53.18 25.00
N ALA A 15 63.22 52.11 24.82
CA ALA A 15 61.78 52.17 24.50
C ALA A 15 61.18 50.77 24.26
N GLY A 16 59.99 50.53 24.83
CA GLY A 16 58.98 49.60 24.30
C GLY A 16 58.98 48.18 24.85
N CYS A 17 58.33 47.95 26.01
CA CYS A 17 57.98 46.61 26.46
C CYS A 17 56.67 46.18 25.75
N HIS A 18 56.76 45.38 24.70
CA HIS A 18 55.63 44.58 24.19
C HIS A 18 55.60 43.28 25.00
N ARG A 19 54.50 43.07 25.74
CA ARG A 19 54.21 41.79 26.37
C ARG A 19 53.73 40.86 25.27
N VAL A 20 54.62 40.02 24.75
CA VAL A 20 54.24 38.86 23.93
C VAL A 20 53.64 37.85 24.89
N GLU A 21 52.31 37.77 24.93
CA GLU A 21 51.65 36.60 25.49
C GLU A 21 52.06 35.41 24.62
N SER A 22 52.73 34.44 25.24
CA SER A 22 52.99 33.16 24.60
C SER A 22 51.63 32.50 24.36
N PRO A 23 51.32 31.97 23.16
CA PRO A 23 50.08 31.22 22.98
C PRO A 23 50.07 30.08 24.00
N SER A 24 49.04 30.05 24.84
CA SER A 24 48.80 28.97 25.78
C SER A 24 48.78 27.66 25.00
N LEU A 25 49.65 26.72 25.39
CA LEU A 25 49.69 25.40 24.79
C LEU A 25 48.39 24.66 25.15
N VAL A 26 47.44 24.59 24.22
CA VAL A 26 46.19 23.84 24.39
C VAL A 26 46.51 22.34 24.27
N LEU A 27 46.15 21.57 25.29
CA LEU A 27 46.35 20.11 25.30
C LEU A 27 45.08 19.39 24.79
N PRO A 28 45.22 18.26 24.06
CA PRO A 28 44.07 17.44 23.69
C PRO A 28 43.26 17.03 24.92
N GLY A 29 41.93 17.18 24.85
CA GLY A 29 41.00 16.92 25.94
C GLY A 29 40.64 18.15 26.79
N GLU A 30 41.29 19.31 26.59
CA GLU A 30 40.86 20.57 27.20
C GLU A 30 39.66 21.17 26.47
N VAL A 31 38.77 21.85 27.18
CA VAL A 31 37.69 22.63 26.57
C VAL A 31 38.25 23.96 26.06
N VAL A 32 37.98 24.26 24.80
CA VAL A 32 38.35 25.51 24.12
C VAL A 32 37.11 26.22 23.61
N GLU A 33 37.09 27.54 23.78
CA GLU A 33 36.08 28.40 23.18
C GLU A 33 36.51 28.75 21.76
N VAL A 34 35.63 28.49 20.78
CA VAL A 34 35.88 28.72 19.36
C VAL A 34 34.87 29.71 18.79
N SER A 35 35.26 30.45 17.76
CA SER A 35 34.34 31.33 17.03
C SER A 35 33.46 30.51 16.10
N ALA A 36 32.16 30.83 16.04
CA ALA A 36 31.18 30.11 15.25
C ALA A 36 30.16 31.05 14.60
N SER A 37 29.84 30.79 13.34
CA SER A 37 28.77 31.45 12.61
C SER A 37 27.93 30.43 11.88
N PHE A 38 26.62 30.71 11.76
CA PHE A 38 25.67 29.80 11.12
C PHE A 38 24.79 30.54 10.12
N VAL A 39 24.59 29.92 8.96
CA VAL A 39 23.73 30.44 7.91
C VAL A 39 22.83 29.32 7.39
N VAL A 40 21.60 29.66 7.04
CA VAL A 40 20.73 28.76 6.29
C VAL A 40 21.14 28.85 4.83
N ALA A 41 21.47 27.71 4.23
CA ALA A 41 21.71 27.60 2.80
C ALA A 41 20.44 28.02 2.06
N SER A 42 20.59 28.62 0.87
CA SER A 42 19.44 28.77 -0.02
C SER A 42 18.82 27.41 -0.32
N ASP A 43 17.62 27.42 -0.90
CA ASP A 43 17.20 26.26 -1.69
C ASP A 43 18.37 25.84 -2.59
N GLY A 44 18.64 24.53 -2.64
CA GLY A 44 19.59 23.95 -3.60
C GLY A 44 19.06 24.12 -5.03
N ASP A 45 19.44 23.21 -5.93
CA ASP A 45 18.90 23.23 -7.28
C ASP A 45 17.37 23.22 -7.26
N THR A 46 16.77 24.24 -7.88
CA THR A 46 15.35 24.22 -8.21
C THR A 46 15.16 23.22 -9.34
N LYS A 47 14.38 22.17 -9.08
CA LYS A 47 14.14 21.05 -10.01
C LYS A 47 12.71 21.12 -10.51
N GLY A 48 12.44 20.71 -11.76
CA GLY A 48 11.08 20.55 -12.31
C GLY A 48 10.67 21.50 -13.45
N VAL A 49 9.38 21.50 -13.79
CA VAL A 49 8.78 22.12 -14.99
C VAL A 49 7.86 23.28 -14.59
N ASN A 50 8.37 24.50 -14.72
CA ASN A 50 7.71 25.82 -14.60
C ASN A 50 7.02 26.16 -13.26
N ASP A 51 7.08 27.46 -12.96
CA ASP A 51 6.92 28.11 -11.65
C ASP A 51 5.45 28.45 -11.33
N PRO A 52 4.84 27.90 -10.26
CA PRO A 52 3.61 28.46 -9.70
C PRO A 52 3.93 29.59 -8.71
N GLU A 53 3.07 30.62 -8.69
CA GLU A 53 3.20 31.80 -7.83
C GLU A 53 3.47 31.45 -6.34
N SER A 54 4.26 32.30 -5.68
CA SER A 54 4.72 32.09 -4.30
C SER A 54 3.56 31.95 -3.31
N ILE A 55 3.39 30.75 -2.77
CA ILE A 55 2.53 30.46 -1.62
C ILE A 55 3.37 30.60 -0.34
N SER A 56 2.76 31.07 0.76
CA SER A 56 3.43 31.26 2.04
C SER A 56 4.11 29.96 2.53
N SER A 57 5.42 30.00 2.76
CA SER A 57 6.20 28.94 3.38
C SER A 57 6.60 29.32 4.81
N PRO A 58 6.90 28.34 5.68
CA PRO A 58 7.61 28.60 6.93
C PRO A 58 8.90 29.38 6.66
N ALA A 59 9.27 30.26 7.60
CA ALA A 59 10.45 31.10 7.44
C ALA A 59 11.75 30.28 7.56
N ASP A 60 12.75 30.63 6.74
CA ASP A 60 14.08 30.04 6.79
C ASP A 60 14.93 30.68 7.90
N VAL A 61 14.52 30.45 9.15
CA VAL A 61 15.12 31.07 10.32
C VAL A 61 15.52 30.00 11.32
N ILE A 62 16.71 30.15 11.90
CA ILE A 62 17.20 29.32 13.00
C ILE A 62 16.62 29.88 14.31
N LYS A 63 15.92 29.02 15.05
CA LYS A 63 15.28 29.32 16.34
C LYS A 63 16.02 28.68 17.50
N ASN A 64 16.39 27.41 17.35
CA ASN A 64 17.27 26.69 18.26
C ASN A 64 18.28 25.86 17.48
N LEU A 65 19.37 25.47 18.14
CA LEU A 65 20.48 24.76 17.49
C LEU A 65 21.15 23.77 18.44
N TRP A 66 21.21 22.50 18.02
CA TRP A 66 22.09 21.50 18.60
C TRP A 66 23.44 21.51 17.88
N ILE A 67 24.52 21.42 18.66
CA ILE A 67 25.89 21.28 18.18
C ILE A 67 26.50 20.04 18.84
N VAL A 68 26.95 19.09 18.02
CA VAL A 68 27.49 17.80 18.48
C VAL A 68 28.88 17.59 17.89
N GLN A 69 29.89 17.43 18.74
CA GLN A 69 31.25 17.13 18.34
C GLN A 69 31.53 15.63 18.41
N TYR A 70 32.23 15.08 17.43
CA TYR A 70 32.70 13.70 17.38
C TYR A 70 34.24 13.62 17.28
N ASN A 71 34.82 12.56 17.84
CA ASN A 71 36.28 12.30 17.83
C ASN A 71 36.85 11.76 16.51
N GLY A 72 36.11 11.90 15.42
CA GLY A 72 36.46 11.36 14.11
C GLY A 72 35.39 11.68 13.07
N THR A 73 35.54 11.10 11.88
CA THR A 73 34.63 11.28 10.72
C THR A 73 33.93 9.98 10.33
N ASP A 74 34.42 8.85 10.83
CA ASP A 74 33.89 7.53 10.51
C ASP A 74 32.68 7.19 11.40
N ASP A 75 31.88 6.21 10.97
CA ASP A 75 30.62 5.84 11.61
C ASP A 75 30.77 5.39 13.08
N ASP A 76 31.95 4.90 13.48
CA ASP A 76 32.27 4.51 14.85
C ASP A 76 32.81 5.66 15.73
N ALA A 77 33.00 6.86 15.15
CA ALA A 77 33.37 8.05 15.89
C ALA A 77 32.35 8.33 16.99
N ARG A 78 32.82 8.70 18.18
CA ARG A 78 32.02 8.92 19.38
C ARG A 78 31.93 10.38 19.72
N VAL A 79 30.79 10.76 20.30
CA VAL A 79 30.58 12.11 20.83
C VAL A 79 31.71 12.49 21.79
N LEU A 80 32.22 13.72 21.65
CA LEU A 80 33.20 14.34 22.52
C LEU A 80 32.56 15.49 23.29
N GLY A 81 32.70 15.46 24.62
CA GLY A 81 32.03 16.43 25.49
C GLY A 81 30.52 16.22 25.54
N GLU A 82 29.82 17.19 26.12
CA GLU A 82 28.35 17.19 26.12
C GLU A 82 27.85 17.95 24.89
N PRO A 83 26.82 17.43 24.18
CA PRO A 83 26.15 18.18 23.13
C PRO A 83 25.70 19.55 23.61
N THR A 84 25.97 20.59 22.81
CA THR A 84 25.57 21.97 23.15
C THR A 84 24.21 22.28 22.57
N TYR A 85 23.28 22.75 23.39
CA TYR A 85 21.96 23.21 22.96
C TYR A 85 21.82 24.72 23.12
N ILE A 86 21.68 25.42 22.01
CA ILE A 86 21.32 26.84 21.96
C ILE A 86 19.81 26.92 21.85
N ARG A 87 19.15 27.19 22.98
CA ARG A 87 17.68 27.22 23.08
C ARG A 87 17.04 28.38 22.30
N ASP A 88 17.66 29.55 22.34
CA ASP A 88 17.22 30.74 21.62
C ASP A 88 18.39 31.28 20.80
N PHE A 89 18.38 30.98 19.50
CA PHE A 89 19.45 31.34 18.59
C PHE A 89 19.59 32.86 18.42
N SER A 90 18.55 33.65 18.73
CA SER A 90 18.66 35.12 18.69
C SER A 90 19.61 35.68 19.76
N THR A 91 19.93 34.89 20.78
CA THR A 91 20.87 35.22 21.86
C THR A 91 22.28 34.68 21.64
N PHE A 92 22.52 33.98 20.53
CA PHE A 92 23.82 33.39 20.23
C PHE A 92 24.88 34.48 20.03
N ASP A 93 25.95 34.42 20.81
CA ASP A 93 27.04 35.41 20.83
C ASP A 93 28.17 35.11 19.86
N GLY A 94 28.07 33.99 19.13
CA GLY A 94 29.07 33.56 18.16
C GLY A 94 30.19 32.71 18.76
N SER A 95 30.06 32.21 19.99
CA SER A 95 31.05 31.31 20.59
C SER A 95 30.48 29.94 20.95
N VAL A 96 31.32 28.90 20.82
CA VAL A 96 30.97 27.51 21.14
C VAL A 96 32.12 26.88 21.91
N ASN A 97 31.82 26.11 22.96
CA ASN A 97 32.81 25.33 23.68
C ASN A 97 32.96 23.95 23.03
N LEU A 98 34.18 23.61 22.63
CA LEU A 98 34.54 22.31 22.06
C LEU A 98 35.67 21.65 22.85
N VAL A 99 35.82 20.33 22.72
CA VAL A 99 36.96 19.61 23.25
C VAL A 99 38.10 19.65 22.23
N ALA A 100 39.27 20.15 22.62
CA ALA A 100 40.45 20.21 21.78
C ALA A 100 40.92 18.79 21.38
N THR A 101 41.28 18.61 20.11
CA THR A 101 41.73 17.34 19.55
C THR A 101 43.02 17.51 18.77
N ALA A 102 43.92 16.53 18.84
CA ALA A 102 45.13 16.48 17.99
C ALA A 102 44.90 15.74 16.66
N GLY A 103 43.75 15.11 16.48
CA GLY A 103 43.38 14.37 15.27
C GLY A 103 41.99 14.76 14.79
N LYS A 104 41.56 14.11 13.70
CA LYS A 104 40.31 14.42 12.99
C LYS A 104 39.12 14.50 13.94
N SER A 105 38.27 15.49 13.72
CA SER A 105 37.02 15.69 14.44
C SER A 105 35.95 16.16 13.45
N SER A 106 34.70 15.86 13.74
CA SER A 106 33.56 16.38 12.97
C SER A 106 32.56 17.01 13.91
N ILE A 107 31.91 18.07 13.45
CA ILE A 107 30.89 18.80 14.20
C ILE A 107 29.61 18.79 13.39
N TYR A 108 28.51 18.36 14.00
CA TYR A 108 27.19 18.30 13.39
C TYR A 108 26.26 19.33 14.02
N PHE A 109 25.41 19.92 13.20
CA PHE A 109 24.48 20.96 13.57
C PHE A 109 23.06 20.48 13.24
N VAL A 110 22.13 20.59 14.18
CA VAL A 110 20.70 20.28 13.94
C VAL A 110 19.85 21.40 14.53
N ALA A 111 19.17 22.15 13.67
CA ALA A 111 18.38 23.30 14.06
C ALA A 111 16.89 23.00 14.10
N ASN A 112 16.18 23.79 14.91
CA ASN A 112 14.72 23.84 14.99
C ASN A 112 14.08 22.50 15.34
N THR A 113 14.74 21.68 16.16
CA THR A 113 14.15 20.43 16.63
C THR A 113 13.08 20.70 17.69
N PHE A 114 13.33 21.71 18.55
CA PHE A 114 12.53 22.02 19.76
C PHE A 114 12.41 20.87 20.75
N GLU A 115 13.17 19.80 20.54
CA GLU A 115 13.36 18.71 21.49
C GLU A 115 14.19 19.25 22.66
N SER A 116 13.67 19.10 23.88
CA SER A 116 14.35 19.58 25.08
C SER A 116 15.58 18.70 25.43
N GLU A 117 16.38 19.15 26.40
CA GLU A 117 17.52 18.35 26.90
C GLU A 117 17.03 16.99 27.44
N GLY A 118 17.49 15.91 26.80
CA GLY A 118 17.06 14.53 27.09
C GLY A 118 16.04 13.95 26.09
N GLU A 119 15.45 14.77 25.22
CA GLU A 119 14.57 14.33 24.13
C GLU A 119 15.32 14.19 22.80
N PHE A 120 16.35 15.02 22.57
CA PHE A 120 17.26 14.83 21.44
C PHE A 120 18.11 13.55 21.67
N PRO A 121 18.11 12.58 20.74
CA PRO A 121 18.59 11.22 21.01
C PRO A 121 20.11 11.05 21.07
N VAL A 122 20.89 12.13 21.17
CA VAL A 122 22.36 12.09 21.21
C VAL A 122 22.86 12.33 22.63
N TYR A 123 23.73 11.46 23.12
CA TYR A 123 24.33 11.56 24.44
C TYR A 123 25.80 11.14 24.42
N ASN A 124 26.51 11.36 25.54
CA ASN A 124 27.90 10.97 25.68
C ASN A 124 28.07 9.45 25.47
N GLY A 125 28.81 9.08 24.42
CA GLY A 125 29.03 7.70 24.00
C GLY A 125 28.25 7.25 22.76
N SER A 126 27.25 8.04 22.29
CA SER A 126 26.62 7.84 20.98
C SER A 126 27.68 7.89 19.87
N THR A 127 27.48 7.08 18.84
CA THR A 127 28.32 7.04 17.65
C THR A 127 27.77 7.95 16.55
N LEU A 128 28.59 8.24 15.55
CA LEU A 128 28.14 8.97 14.37
C LEU A 128 27.11 8.16 13.57
N ALA A 129 27.25 6.83 13.52
CA ALA A 129 26.23 5.94 12.98
C ALA A 129 24.87 6.09 13.67
N ASP A 130 24.89 6.24 15.00
CA ASP A 130 23.66 6.43 15.77
C ASP A 130 22.96 7.73 15.35
N LEU A 131 23.68 8.85 15.25
CA LEU A 131 23.12 10.13 14.78
C LEU A 131 22.49 10.02 13.39
N LYS A 132 23.19 9.38 12.45
CA LYS A 132 22.68 9.15 11.09
C LYS A 132 21.45 8.24 11.05
N SER A 133 21.23 7.43 12.08
CA SER A 133 20.08 6.53 12.18
C SER A 133 18.86 7.17 12.86
N TYR A 134 19.06 8.25 13.62
CA TYR A 134 17.99 8.87 14.40
C TYR A 134 16.95 9.56 13.51
N LYS A 135 15.69 9.24 13.79
CA LYS A 135 14.54 9.64 12.98
C LYS A 135 13.30 9.89 13.84
N ARG A 136 12.44 10.77 13.35
CA ARG A 136 11.11 11.07 13.87
C ARG A 136 10.06 10.28 13.11
N GLN A 137 8.98 9.91 13.78
CA GLN A 137 7.81 9.30 13.16
C GLN A 137 6.90 10.38 12.58
N ILE A 138 6.46 10.19 11.35
CA ILE A 138 5.58 11.09 10.61
C ILE A 138 4.24 10.39 10.44
N ARG A 139 3.16 11.00 10.94
CA ARG A 139 1.78 10.52 10.80
C ARG A 139 0.95 11.47 9.95
N THR A 140 1.32 12.74 9.93
CA THR A 140 0.74 13.80 9.10
C THR A 140 1.85 14.72 8.60
N GLU A 141 1.55 15.55 7.61
CA GLU A 141 2.50 16.57 7.14
C GLU A 141 2.99 17.48 8.28
N LYS A 142 2.14 17.82 9.26
CA LYS A 142 2.52 18.67 10.39
C LYS A 142 3.69 18.10 11.21
N ASP A 143 3.90 16.79 11.21
CA ASP A 143 4.95 16.14 11.99
C ASP A 143 6.36 16.34 11.37
N VAL A 144 6.46 16.78 10.11
CA VAL A 144 7.77 17.01 9.46
C VAL A 144 8.48 18.25 10.00
N PHE A 145 7.74 19.16 10.61
CA PHE A 145 8.24 20.41 11.17
C PHE A 145 8.68 20.23 12.63
N GLY A 146 9.57 21.12 13.07
CA GLY A 146 9.76 21.41 14.48
C GLY A 146 8.67 22.35 14.99
N VAL A 147 8.28 22.21 16.25
CA VAL A 147 7.17 22.96 16.83
C VAL A 147 7.64 23.66 18.11
N GLU A 148 7.66 25.00 18.10
CA GLU A 148 8.07 25.81 19.26
C GLU A 148 6.98 25.82 20.33
N ASP A 149 5.78 26.20 19.91
CA ASP A 149 4.53 26.23 20.69
C ASP A 149 3.38 25.77 19.79
N SER A 150 2.17 25.64 20.33
CA SER A 150 1.00 25.19 19.57
C SER A 150 0.82 25.98 18.27
N ASP A 151 0.94 25.28 17.13
CA ASP A 151 0.80 25.80 15.77
C ASP A 151 1.88 26.79 15.28
N ASP A 152 3.05 26.87 15.93
CA ASP A 152 4.23 27.58 15.39
C ASP A 152 5.26 26.60 14.80
N TYR A 153 5.22 26.43 13.47
CA TYR A 153 5.95 25.41 12.72
C TYR A 153 7.22 25.97 12.06
N HIS A 154 8.33 25.28 12.26
CA HIS A 154 9.63 25.65 11.72
C HIS A 154 10.28 24.50 10.95
N LEU A 155 11.03 24.84 9.91
CA LEU A 155 11.78 23.84 9.13
C LEU A 155 12.96 23.35 9.95
N ILE A 156 13.17 22.03 9.96
CA ILE A 156 14.35 21.41 10.58
C ILE A 156 15.51 21.51 9.58
N PHE A 157 16.65 21.98 10.06
CA PHE A 157 17.87 22.04 9.25
C PHE A 157 18.97 21.18 9.84
N ASN A 158 19.89 20.72 9.00
CA ASN A 158 21.10 20.04 9.43
C ASN A 158 22.32 20.56 8.66
N GLY A 159 23.51 20.42 9.26
CA GLY A 159 24.78 20.70 8.62
C GLY A 159 25.93 20.02 9.36
N TYR A 160 27.13 20.12 8.80
CA TYR A 160 28.34 19.62 9.46
C TYR A 160 29.59 20.35 8.98
N GLN A 161 30.67 20.17 9.73
CA GLN A 161 32.01 20.58 9.32
C GLN A 161 33.04 19.60 9.89
N GLU A 162 34.01 19.20 9.07
CA GLU A 162 35.14 18.37 9.48
C GLU A 162 36.39 19.19 9.70
N PHE A 163 37.23 18.73 10.63
CA PHE A 163 38.48 19.39 11.02
C PHE A 163 39.58 18.35 11.22
N ASP A 164 40.82 18.69 10.84
CA ASP A 164 41.98 17.84 11.11
C ASP A 164 42.42 17.87 12.59
N LYS A 165 42.07 18.94 13.30
CA LYS A 165 42.28 19.17 14.73
C LYS A 165 41.31 20.25 15.24
N ILE A 166 41.08 20.28 16.54
CA ILE A 166 40.34 21.35 17.22
C ILE A 166 41.26 22.01 18.26
N ASP A 167 41.36 23.34 18.20
CA ASP A 167 42.09 24.19 19.13
C ASP A 167 41.45 25.59 19.23
N GLY A 168 42.02 26.49 20.03
CA GLY A 168 41.47 27.85 20.23
C GLY A 168 41.51 28.77 19.00
N GLU A 169 42.13 28.35 17.88
CA GLU A 169 42.12 29.09 16.61
C GLU A 169 41.04 28.57 15.65
N THR A 170 40.33 27.51 16.03
CA THR A 170 39.29 26.88 15.20
C THR A 170 38.13 27.85 14.97
N VAL A 171 37.60 27.85 13.74
CA VAL A 171 36.44 28.65 13.35
C VAL A 171 35.39 27.74 12.69
N ILE A 172 34.17 27.78 13.23
CA ILE A 172 33.02 27.08 12.66
C ILE A 172 32.29 28.02 11.68
N ASN A 173 32.11 27.56 10.46
CA ASN A 173 31.27 28.20 9.44
C ASN A 173 30.16 27.21 9.07
N GLY A 174 29.14 27.12 9.92
CA GLY A 174 28.07 26.15 9.77
C GLY A 174 27.06 26.58 8.72
N GLU A 175 27.05 25.89 7.59
CA GLU A 175 25.99 26.00 6.59
C GLU A 175 24.91 24.93 6.89
N LEU A 176 23.66 25.37 7.08
CA LEU A 176 22.54 24.50 7.40
C LEU A 176 21.60 24.34 6.21
N LYS A 177 21.31 23.10 5.84
CA LYS A 177 20.41 22.71 4.74
C LYS A 177 19.13 22.13 5.30
N ARG A 178 17.99 22.33 4.61
CA ARG A 178 16.71 21.73 5.02
C ARG A 178 16.80 20.20 5.01
N ASN A 179 16.20 19.57 6.01
CA ASN A 179 16.08 18.11 6.11
C ASN A 179 15.01 17.50 5.19
N LEU A 180 14.33 18.34 4.39
CA LEU A 180 13.12 17.98 3.66
C LEU A 180 13.25 18.40 2.19
N ALA A 181 12.41 17.81 1.34
CA ALA A 181 12.12 18.33 0.01
C ALA A 181 10.88 19.23 0.07
N LYS A 182 10.89 20.34 -0.68
CA LYS A 182 9.73 21.20 -0.88
C LYS A 182 9.09 20.87 -2.23
N LEU A 183 7.79 20.67 -2.26
CA LEU A 183 7.01 20.42 -3.46
C LEU A 183 6.10 21.61 -3.73
N ASN A 184 6.15 22.15 -4.95
CA ASN A 184 5.25 23.18 -5.45
C ASN A 184 4.52 22.57 -6.65
N ILE A 185 3.27 22.17 -6.45
CA ILE A 185 2.49 21.39 -7.40
C ILE A 185 1.33 22.26 -7.90
N ASN A 186 1.21 22.38 -9.20
CA ASN A 186 0.06 22.97 -9.88
C ASN A 186 -0.63 21.89 -10.70
N VAL A 187 -1.90 21.59 -10.41
CA VAL A 187 -2.72 20.71 -11.23
C VAL A 187 -3.72 21.59 -11.99
N VAL A 188 -3.78 21.45 -13.31
CA VAL A 188 -4.62 22.25 -14.20
C VAL A 188 -5.62 21.34 -14.90
N ASN A 189 -6.90 21.65 -14.76
CA ASN A 189 -7.98 21.03 -15.52
C ASN A 189 -8.21 21.80 -16.83
N GLN A 190 -7.85 21.19 -17.95
CA GLN A 190 -8.11 21.68 -19.31
C GLN A 190 -9.06 20.76 -20.10
N ALA A 191 -9.76 19.84 -19.42
CA ALA A 191 -10.76 19.01 -20.08
C ALA A 191 -11.92 19.88 -20.58
N SER A 192 -12.44 19.55 -21.76
CA SER A 192 -13.59 20.26 -22.30
C SER A 192 -14.83 19.93 -21.47
N ALA A 193 -15.74 20.88 -21.29
CA ALA A 193 -16.96 20.66 -20.50
C ALA A 193 -17.84 19.47 -21.00
N GLY A 194 -17.71 19.10 -22.29
CA GLY A 194 -18.38 17.94 -22.88
C GLY A 194 -17.66 16.60 -22.74
N ASP A 195 -16.42 16.59 -22.22
CA ASP A 195 -15.60 15.36 -22.12
C ASP A 195 -16.04 14.46 -20.95
N GLY A 196 -17.01 14.87 -20.13
CA GLY A 196 -17.51 14.08 -19.00
C GLY A 196 -16.52 13.90 -17.84
N LEU A 197 -15.27 14.38 -17.97
CA LEU A 197 -14.24 14.30 -16.94
C LEU A 197 -14.40 15.39 -15.88
N LYS A 198 -14.35 15.01 -14.60
CA LYS A 198 -14.43 15.91 -13.45
C LYS A 198 -13.36 15.54 -12.43
N ILE A 199 -12.41 16.44 -12.17
CA ILE A 199 -11.46 16.26 -11.09
C ILE A 199 -12.19 16.40 -9.75
N ARG A 200 -11.86 15.54 -8.79
CA ARG A 200 -12.48 15.47 -7.46
C ARG A 200 -11.53 15.86 -6.36
N ALA A 201 -10.26 15.48 -6.48
CA ALA A 201 -9.29 15.67 -5.43
C ALA A 201 -7.86 15.44 -5.91
N VAL A 202 -6.91 15.93 -5.12
CA VAL A 202 -5.48 15.71 -5.28
C VAL A 202 -4.89 15.25 -3.94
N GLN A 203 -3.98 14.28 -3.98
CA GLN A 203 -3.38 13.70 -2.77
C GLN A 203 -1.92 13.31 -2.99
N LEU A 204 -1.05 13.59 -2.02
CA LEU A 204 0.31 13.05 -1.99
C LEU A 204 0.33 11.68 -1.32
N MET A 205 0.90 10.72 -2.01
CA MET A 205 0.84 9.30 -1.67
C MET A 205 2.23 8.71 -1.51
N SER A 206 2.34 7.66 -0.69
CA SER A 206 3.61 6.97 -0.43
C SER A 206 4.74 7.91 0.01
N VAL A 207 4.41 8.86 0.89
CA VAL A 207 5.37 9.67 1.63
C VAL A 207 6.02 8.78 2.71
N PRO A 208 7.33 8.86 2.96
CA PRO A 208 7.94 8.12 4.07
C PRO A 208 7.32 8.51 5.41
N SER A 209 6.86 7.54 6.20
CA SER A 209 6.35 7.77 7.57
C SER A 209 7.45 8.10 8.59
N VAL A 210 8.65 8.47 8.14
CA VAL A 210 9.81 8.80 8.98
C VAL A 210 10.60 9.95 8.36
N SER A 211 11.19 10.80 9.21
CA SER A 211 12.12 11.86 8.80
C SER A 211 13.37 11.81 9.66
N TYR A 212 14.55 11.83 9.04
CA TYR A 212 15.83 11.72 9.74
C TYR A 212 16.32 13.11 10.18
N TYR A 213 17.00 13.18 11.33
CA TYR A 213 17.54 14.45 11.83
C TYR A 213 18.72 14.97 10.99
N VAL A 214 19.41 14.08 10.29
CA VAL A 214 20.53 14.40 9.41
C VAL A 214 20.32 13.67 8.09
N THR A 215 20.12 14.42 7.02
CA THR A 215 19.91 13.89 5.66
C THR A 215 20.93 14.38 4.64
N SER A 216 21.76 15.36 5.01
CA SER A 216 22.64 16.06 4.06
C SER A 216 24.12 15.70 4.24
N VAL A 217 24.44 14.70 5.09
CA VAL A 217 25.80 14.48 5.60
C VAL A 217 26.14 13.01 5.98
N PRO A 218 26.98 12.31 5.18
CA PRO A 218 27.23 12.60 3.77
C PRO A 218 25.91 12.56 3.00
N GLU A 219 25.89 13.11 1.78
CA GLU A 219 24.68 13.13 0.95
C GLU A 219 24.03 11.74 0.86
N VAL A 220 22.75 11.69 1.17
CA VAL A 220 21.97 10.44 1.09
C VAL A 220 21.83 10.02 -0.37
N VAL A 221 22.16 8.75 -0.63
CA VAL A 221 22.07 8.15 -1.96
C VAL A 221 20.87 7.20 -2.04
N ALA A 222 20.30 7.05 -3.23
CA ALA A 222 19.24 6.07 -3.43
C ALA A 222 19.75 4.62 -3.26
N PRO A 223 18.99 3.73 -2.62
CA PRO A 223 17.71 3.98 -1.96
C PRO A 223 17.87 4.56 -0.53
N PHE A 224 17.22 5.70 -0.25
CA PHE A 224 17.07 6.24 1.10
C PHE A 224 15.67 6.86 1.32
N PRO A 225 15.02 6.67 2.49
CA PRO A 225 15.32 5.64 3.48
C PRO A 225 15.08 4.23 2.93
N SER A 226 15.53 3.19 3.62
CA SER A 226 15.18 1.81 3.24
C SER A 226 13.65 1.64 3.29
N THR A 227 13.04 0.95 2.32
CA THR A 227 11.58 0.69 2.34
C THR A 227 11.15 -0.19 3.52
N LYS A 228 12.09 -0.84 4.20
CA LYS A 228 11.86 -1.57 5.46
C LYS A 228 11.76 -0.66 6.67
N ASP A 229 12.26 0.57 6.57
CA ASP A 229 12.39 1.51 7.68
C ASP A 229 11.18 2.42 7.86
N PHE A 230 10.20 2.35 6.93
CA PHE A 230 9.02 3.20 6.92
C PHE A 230 7.79 2.49 6.35
N THR A 231 6.62 3.05 6.67
CA THR A 231 5.35 2.70 6.04
C THR A 231 4.95 3.79 5.06
N LYS A 232 4.28 3.42 3.97
CA LYS A 232 3.81 4.36 2.95
C LYS A 232 2.66 5.20 3.53
N LEU A 233 2.95 6.44 3.89
CA LEU A 233 1.97 7.39 4.40
C LEU A 233 1.33 8.15 3.24
N ASN A 234 0.01 8.32 3.29
CA ASN A 234 -0.71 9.22 2.40
C ASN A 234 -1.07 10.47 3.19
N TYR A 235 -0.73 11.64 2.65
CA TYR A 235 -1.15 12.91 3.25
C TYR A 235 -2.65 13.11 3.07
N ALA A 236 -3.22 14.11 3.75
CA ALA A 236 -4.64 14.41 3.61
C ALA A 236 -4.99 14.74 2.16
N GLU A 237 -6.13 14.23 1.70
CA GLU A 237 -6.67 14.57 0.39
C GLU A 237 -7.11 16.04 0.37
N VAL A 238 -6.80 16.75 -0.72
CA VAL A 238 -7.25 18.12 -0.96
C VAL A 238 -8.40 18.06 -1.97
N PRO A 239 -9.65 18.37 -1.56
CA PRO A 239 -10.80 18.38 -2.46
C PRO A 239 -10.64 19.40 -3.58
N TRP A 240 -11.13 19.07 -4.76
CA TRP A 240 -11.21 19.98 -5.90
C TRP A 240 -12.49 20.81 -5.80
N ASP A 241 -12.34 22.12 -5.68
CA ASP A 241 -13.48 23.04 -5.61
C ASP A 241 -14.21 23.12 -6.96
N GLU A 242 -15.54 23.20 -6.92
CA GLU A 242 -16.31 23.35 -8.16
C GLU A 242 -16.00 24.70 -8.83
N GLY A 243 -15.78 24.66 -10.15
CA GLY A 243 -15.57 25.87 -10.96
C GLY A 243 -14.13 26.40 -11.01
N VAL A 244 -13.18 25.77 -10.31
CA VAL A 244 -11.75 26.10 -10.47
C VAL A 244 -11.13 25.28 -11.61
N ASP A 245 -10.23 25.92 -12.36
CA ASP A 245 -9.49 25.32 -13.47
C ASP A 245 -8.07 24.88 -13.07
N HIS A 246 -7.62 25.25 -11.86
CA HIS A 246 -6.34 24.82 -11.33
C HIS A 246 -6.34 24.74 -9.80
N MET A 247 -5.36 24.02 -9.26
CA MET A 247 -5.09 23.88 -7.84
C MET A 247 -3.58 23.95 -7.59
N ASN A 248 -3.16 24.84 -6.70
CA ASN A 248 -1.78 24.92 -6.24
C ASN A 248 -1.63 24.30 -4.85
N ILE A 249 -0.63 23.44 -4.69
CA ILE A 249 -0.31 22.76 -3.43
C ILE A 249 1.17 23.02 -3.15
N VAL A 250 1.47 23.55 -1.96
CA VAL A 250 2.82 23.54 -1.41
C VAL A 250 2.86 22.52 -0.28
N SER A 251 3.79 21.59 -0.37
CA SER A 251 3.94 20.55 0.64
C SER A 251 5.41 20.28 0.98
N TYR A 252 5.66 19.89 2.22
CA TYR A 252 6.97 19.45 2.67
C TYR A 252 6.94 17.96 2.96
N VAL A 253 7.90 17.24 2.37
CA VAL A 253 7.99 15.79 2.50
C VAL A 253 9.37 15.38 3.02
N PRO A 254 9.46 14.30 3.84
CA PRO A 254 10.73 13.69 4.16
C PRO A 254 11.49 13.28 2.90
N VAL A 255 12.81 13.24 2.99
CA VAL A 255 13.66 12.78 1.89
C VAL A 255 13.22 11.39 1.42
N ASN A 256 13.09 11.25 0.10
CA ASN A 256 12.80 9.96 -0.53
C ASN A 256 13.60 9.79 -1.82
N MET A 257 14.75 9.16 -1.72
CA MET A 257 15.66 8.85 -2.82
C MET A 257 15.36 7.42 -3.31
N ARG A 258 14.70 7.27 -4.47
CA ARG A 258 14.39 5.96 -5.07
C ARG A 258 15.24 5.59 -6.29
N GLY A 259 16.08 6.52 -6.72
CA GLY A 259 16.99 6.35 -7.84
C GLY A 259 16.36 6.72 -9.17
N MET A 260 17.03 6.30 -10.23
CA MET A 260 16.55 6.43 -11.61
C MET A 260 16.34 5.04 -12.19
N ASP A 261 15.34 4.89 -13.04
CA ASP A 261 15.23 3.72 -13.89
C ASP A 261 15.89 3.97 -15.26
N LEU A 262 16.36 2.91 -15.91
CA LEU A 262 17.09 2.99 -17.18
C LEU A 262 16.22 2.65 -18.40
N ILE A 263 14.92 2.42 -18.19
CA ILE A 263 14.03 1.86 -19.21
C ILE A 263 13.02 2.92 -19.69
N SER A 264 12.44 3.68 -18.77
CA SER A 264 11.47 4.73 -19.05
C SER A 264 12.15 5.89 -19.78
N ASP A 265 11.70 6.15 -21.01
CA ASP A 265 12.17 7.25 -21.86
C ASP A 265 11.08 8.30 -22.12
N SER A 266 9.90 8.11 -21.53
CA SER A 266 8.70 8.92 -21.75
C SER A 266 7.85 8.98 -20.50
N GLU A 267 7.07 10.06 -20.35
CA GLU A 267 6.22 10.27 -19.18
C GLU A 267 5.15 9.19 -19.01
N SER A 268 4.62 8.68 -20.12
CA SER A 268 3.59 7.65 -20.12
C SER A 268 4.10 6.28 -19.66
N LEU A 269 5.42 6.04 -19.71
CA LEU A 269 6.03 4.78 -19.26
C LEU A 269 6.55 4.83 -17.82
N LYS A 270 6.85 6.03 -17.28
CA LYS A 270 7.48 6.19 -15.96
C LYS A 270 6.83 5.33 -14.88
N ASN A 271 5.50 5.41 -14.76
CA ASN A 271 4.76 4.67 -13.73
C ASN A 271 4.91 3.14 -13.78
N LYS A 272 5.17 2.58 -14.97
CA LYS A 272 5.35 1.14 -15.15
C LYS A 272 6.57 0.61 -14.40
N TYR A 273 7.61 1.43 -14.27
CA TYR A 273 8.91 1.04 -13.73
C TYR A 273 9.23 1.73 -12.40
N ALA A 274 8.24 2.38 -11.79
CA ALA A 274 8.41 3.08 -10.53
C ALA A 274 8.89 2.14 -9.40
N PRO A 275 10.02 2.44 -8.75
CA PRO A 275 10.51 1.64 -7.62
C PRO A 275 9.52 1.66 -6.45
N ASP A 276 9.49 0.57 -5.68
CA ASP A 276 8.68 0.49 -4.47
C ASP A 276 8.99 1.62 -3.48
N GLY A 277 7.94 2.20 -2.89
CA GLY A 277 8.03 3.30 -1.94
C GLY A 277 8.25 4.69 -2.55
N SER A 278 8.22 4.82 -3.88
CA SER A 278 8.29 6.13 -4.56
C SER A 278 7.10 7.01 -4.23
N THR A 279 7.34 8.26 -3.87
CA THR A 279 6.30 9.25 -3.60
C THR A 279 5.67 9.71 -4.92
N TYR A 280 4.34 9.82 -4.94
CA TYR A 280 3.60 10.23 -6.12
C TYR A 280 2.44 11.17 -5.78
N LEU A 281 2.05 11.95 -6.78
CA LEU A 281 0.79 12.68 -6.77
C LEU A 281 -0.32 11.79 -7.34
N LEU A 282 -1.43 11.68 -6.64
CA LEU A 282 -2.66 11.08 -7.14
C LEU A 282 -3.67 12.19 -7.41
N VAL A 283 -4.20 12.23 -8.63
CA VAL A 283 -5.35 13.06 -8.99
C VAL A 283 -6.54 12.12 -9.19
N SER A 284 -7.53 12.23 -8.30
CA SER A 284 -8.78 11.46 -8.39
C SER A 284 -9.81 12.23 -9.19
N ALA A 285 -10.48 11.56 -10.11
CA ALA A 285 -11.49 12.13 -10.99
C ALA A 285 -12.59 11.11 -11.29
N THR A 286 -13.68 11.61 -11.87
CA THR A 286 -14.74 10.78 -12.44
C THR A 286 -14.90 11.07 -13.92
N TYR A 287 -15.16 10.04 -14.72
CA TYR A 287 -15.52 10.15 -16.12
C TYR A 287 -16.97 9.71 -16.31
N GLN A 288 -17.80 10.59 -16.86
CA GLN A 288 -19.20 10.30 -17.13
C GLN A 288 -19.34 9.49 -18.42
N ASP A 289 -19.90 8.28 -18.31
CA ASP A 289 -20.26 7.43 -19.45
C ASP A 289 -21.62 6.75 -19.20
N ASP A 290 -22.43 6.63 -20.24
CA ASP A 290 -23.81 6.11 -20.15
C ASP A 290 -24.65 6.76 -19.02
N GLY A 291 -24.45 8.07 -18.79
CA GLY A 291 -25.13 8.84 -17.75
C GLY A 291 -24.72 8.49 -16.30
N ARG A 292 -23.66 7.71 -16.11
CA ARG A 292 -23.08 7.36 -14.79
C ARG A 292 -21.64 7.85 -14.69
N ASP A 293 -21.23 8.24 -13.49
CA ASP A 293 -19.85 8.67 -13.23
C ASP A 293 -19.02 7.44 -12.81
N TYR A 294 -17.92 7.18 -13.52
CA TYR A 294 -16.98 6.10 -13.20
C TYR A 294 -15.65 6.66 -12.72
N PRO A 295 -15.01 6.05 -11.72
CA PRO A 295 -13.75 6.55 -11.21
C PRO A 295 -12.61 6.39 -12.23
N ILE A 296 -11.76 7.41 -12.28
CA ILE A 296 -10.51 7.42 -13.03
C ILE A 296 -9.45 8.14 -12.19
N THR A 297 -8.23 7.62 -12.19
CA THR A 297 -7.12 8.22 -11.42
C THR A 297 -5.93 8.49 -12.31
N TYR A 298 -5.26 9.63 -12.08
CA TYR A 298 -3.99 9.97 -12.69
C TYR A 298 -2.90 9.94 -11.63
N THR A 299 -1.88 9.11 -11.84
CA THR A 299 -0.75 8.95 -10.92
C THR A 299 0.51 9.55 -11.54
N PHE A 300 1.22 10.39 -10.81
CA PHE A 300 2.47 11.01 -11.24
C PHE A 300 3.56 10.78 -10.20
N TYR A 301 4.48 9.85 -10.46
CA TYR A 301 5.64 9.66 -9.61
C TYR A 301 6.57 10.87 -9.67
N LEU A 302 6.92 11.38 -8.49
CA LEU A 302 7.68 12.62 -8.36
C LEU A 302 9.18 12.33 -8.33
N GLY A 303 9.95 13.29 -8.83
CA GLY A 303 11.41 13.25 -8.91
C GLY A 303 11.92 14.43 -9.74
N GLU A 304 13.21 14.43 -10.08
CA GLU A 304 13.84 15.53 -10.82
C GLU A 304 13.26 15.74 -12.23
N ASN A 305 12.74 14.68 -12.85
CA ASN A 305 12.07 14.72 -14.14
C ASN A 305 10.82 13.82 -14.16
N MET A 306 10.00 13.95 -15.21
CA MET A 306 8.79 13.14 -15.39
C MET A 306 9.00 11.90 -16.26
N THR A 307 10.24 11.51 -16.56
CA THR A 307 10.54 10.33 -17.40
C THR A 307 11.06 9.14 -16.59
N ASN A 308 12.04 9.31 -15.70
CA ASN A 308 12.74 8.19 -15.08
C ASN A 308 13.40 8.45 -13.71
N ASP A 309 13.35 9.67 -13.17
CA ASP A 309 13.90 9.96 -11.84
C ASP A 309 12.81 9.94 -10.76
N TYR A 310 13.11 9.34 -9.61
CA TYR A 310 12.19 9.17 -8.48
C TYR A 310 12.77 9.73 -7.16
N ASN A 311 13.71 10.68 -7.25
CA ASN A 311 14.43 11.22 -6.11
C ASN A 311 13.86 12.56 -5.63
N LEU A 312 13.47 12.61 -4.37
CA LEU A 312 13.14 13.82 -3.62
C LEU A 312 14.23 14.08 -2.58
N ALA A 313 15.24 14.86 -2.98
CA ALA A 313 16.46 15.14 -2.22
C ALA A 313 16.24 16.21 -1.15
N PRO A 314 17.01 16.18 -0.05
CA PRO A 314 16.96 17.22 0.97
C PRO A 314 17.39 18.57 0.40
N ASN A 315 16.80 19.65 0.92
CA ASN A 315 17.11 21.02 0.52
C ASN A 315 16.91 21.31 -0.97
N CYS A 316 16.02 20.57 -1.64
CA CYS A 316 15.59 20.85 -3.01
C CYS A 316 14.14 21.33 -3.04
N SER A 317 13.86 22.28 -3.93
CA SER A 317 12.51 22.73 -4.28
C SER A 317 12.13 22.17 -5.64
N TYR A 318 11.03 21.41 -5.68
CA TYR A 318 10.51 20.78 -6.88
C TYR A 318 9.26 21.52 -7.37
N HIS A 319 9.21 21.83 -8.66
CA HIS A 319 8.10 22.56 -9.28
C HIS A 319 7.44 21.69 -10.35
N TYR A 320 6.16 21.43 -10.20
CA TYR A 320 5.41 20.58 -11.12
C TYR A 320 4.16 21.27 -11.62
N THR A 321 3.91 21.17 -12.93
CA THR A 321 2.61 21.52 -13.52
C THR A 321 2.04 20.30 -14.24
N PHE A 322 0.91 19.78 -13.76
CA PHE A 322 0.20 18.64 -14.34
C PHE A 322 -1.06 19.13 -15.05
N VAL A 323 -1.13 18.94 -16.38
CA VAL A 323 -2.26 19.42 -17.18
C VAL A 323 -3.12 18.23 -17.63
N ILE A 324 -4.33 18.14 -17.12
CA ILE A 324 -5.31 17.10 -17.47
C ILE A 324 -6.23 17.63 -18.57
N LYS A 325 -6.10 17.10 -19.79
CA LYS A 325 -6.79 17.62 -20.99
C LYS A 325 -8.00 16.79 -21.42
N SER A 326 -8.06 15.53 -21.02
CA SER A 326 -9.13 14.59 -21.34
C SER A 326 -8.98 13.34 -20.48
N LYS A 327 -9.90 12.37 -20.63
CA LYS A 327 -9.81 11.05 -20.00
C LYS A 327 -8.44 10.38 -20.26
N GLY A 328 -7.92 10.51 -21.48
CA GLY A 328 -6.72 9.82 -21.97
C GLY A 328 -6.95 8.34 -22.27
N ASP A 329 -5.87 7.59 -22.51
CA ASP A 329 -5.89 6.17 -22.88
C ASP A 329 -5.05 5.34 -21.91
N ALA A 330 -5.71 4.52 -21.09
CA ALA A 330 -5.07 3.70 -20.06
C ALA A 330 -4.30 2.49 -20.64
N ASP A 331 -4.53 2.11 -21.90
CA ASP A 331 -3.81 1.01 -22.54
C ASP A 331 -2.41 1.43 -23.00
N SER A 332 -2.18 2.73 -23.20
CA SER A 332 -0.91 3.29 -23.68
C SER A 332 -0.23 4.24 -22.70
N ASP A 333 -0.93 4.74 -21.67
CA ASP A 333 -0.39 5.63 -20.65
C ASP A 333 -0.54 5.06 -19.23
N TYR A 334 0.57 4.60 -18.64
CA TYR A 334 0.62 3.98 -17.31
C TYR A 334 0.38 4.99 -16.17
N ARG A 335 0.23 6.29 -16.48
CA ARG A 335 -0.23 7.29 -15.52
C ARG A 335 -1.72 7.21 -15.27
N ILE A 336 -2.47 6.61 -16.17
CA ILE A 336 -3.93 6.57 -16.13
C ILE A 336 -4.37 5.21 -15.62
N SER A 337 -5.27 5.21 -14.64
CA SER A 337 -6.03 4.00 -14.28
C SER A 337 -7.51 4.28 -14.45
N ASP A 338 -8.08 3.69 -15.50
CA ASP A 338 -9.52 3.67 -15.73
C ASP A 338 -10.13 2.53 -14.94
N TRP A 339 -10.87 2.87 -13.88
CA TRP A 339 -11.41 1.88 -12.97
C TRP A 339 -12.75 1.32 -13.41
N GLY A 340 -13.44 2.00 -14.35
CA GLY A 340 -14.62 1.56 -15.11
C GLY A 340 -15.61 0.64 -14.38
N VAL A 341 -16.28 -0.22 -15.15
CA VAL A 341 -17.01 -1.38 -14.63
C VAL A 341 -16.20 -2.62 -14.95
N VAL A 342 -15.95 -3.46 -13.95
CA VAL A 342 -15.48 -4.83 -14.21
C VAL A 342 -16.68 -5.68 -14.59
N ASP A 343 -16.75 -6.05 -15.87
CA ASP A 343 -17.90 -6.77 -16.39
C ASP A 343 -17.64 -8.27 -16.47
N PHE A 344 -18.06 -9.03 -15.45
CA PHE A 344 -17.97 -10.48 -15.48
C PHE A 344 -19.05 -11.15 -16.35
N THR A 345 -19.88 -10.38 -17.08
CA THR A 345 -20.78 -10.95 -18.09
C THR A 345 -20.08 -11.22 -19.42
N ASP A 346 -18.87 -10.69 -19.63
CA ASP A 346 -18.01 -11.03 -20.77
C ASP A 346 -17.40 -12.42 -20.54
N GLU A 347 -18.06 -13.45 -21.07
CA GLU A 347 -17.67 -14.85 -20.89
C GLU A 347 -16.40 -15.24 -21.66
N ASP A 348 -16.05 -14.50 -22.71
CA ASP A 348 -14.79 -14.72 -23.45
C ASP A 348 -13.59 -14.36 -22.57
N LYS A 349 -13.76 -13.36 -21.70
CA LYS A 349 -12.75 -12.93 -20.73
C LYS A 349 -12.87 -13.64 -19.39
N TYR A 350 -14.10 -13.88 -18.91
CA TYR A 350 -14.38 -14.38 -17.57
C TYR A 350 -15.36 -15.56 -17.59
N PRO A 351 -14.85 -16.81 -17.62
CA PRO A 351 -15.70 -17.99 -17.54
C PRO A 351 -16.60 -17.98 -16.29
N LEU A 352 -17.86 -18.38 -16.45
CA LEU A 352 -18.85 -18.44 -15.36
C LEU A 352 -18.29 -19.13 -14.11
N SER A 353 -18.48 -18.52 -12.95
CA SER A 353 -17.85 -18.96 -11.69
C SER A 353 -18.76 -18.70 -10.48
N ASN A 354 -18.45 -19.32 -9.35
CA ASN A 354 -19.21 -19.12 -8.10
C ASN A 354 -18.55 -18.15 -7.13
N CYS A 355 -17.28 -17.84 -7.35
CA CYS A 355 -16.60 -16.73 -6.71
C CYS A 355 -16.24 -15.68 -7.75
N TYR A 356 -16.22 -14.41 -7.33
CA TYR A 356 -15.63 -13.32 -8.10
C TYR A 356 -14.67 -12.55 -7.19
N ILE A 357 -13.46 -12.28 -7.70
CA ILE A 357 -12.49 -11.41 -7.02
C ILE A 357 -12.86 -9.97 -7.39
N LEU A 358 -13.18 -9.17 -6.38
CA LEU A 358 -13.53 -7.77 -6.55
C LEU A 358 -12.33 -6.97 -6.05
N ASN A 359 -11.55 -6.41 -6.99
CA ASN A 359 -10.42 -5.55 -6.68
C ASN A 359 -10.90 -4.09 -6.60
N PRO A 360 -11.16 -3.54 -5.40
CA PRO A 360 -11.53 -2.14 -5.26
C PRO A 360 -10.35 -1.25 -5.62
N MET A 361 -10.61 0.06 -5.72
CA MET A 361 -9.51 1.01 -5.88
C MET A 361 -8.61 1.00 -4.64
N PRO A 362 -7.28 1.17 -4.80
CA PRO A 362 -6.37 1.28 -3.66
C PRO A 362 -6.62 2.49 -2.76
N SER A 363 -7.15 3.58 -3.32
CA SER A 363 -7.36 4.87 -2.65
C SER A 363 -8.42 5.72 -3.37
N GLY A 364 -8.79 6.86 -2.78
CA GLY A 364 -9.85 7.75 -3.26
C GLY A 364 -11.17 7.56 -2.52
N THR A 365 -12.24 8.19 -3.02
CA THR A 365 -13.56 8.22 -2.39
C THR A 365 -14.66 7.55 -3.22
N ASP A 366 -14.49 7.47 -4.54
CA ASP A 366 -15.47 6.85 -5.45
C ASP A 366 -15.48 5.32 -5.34
N MET A 367 -16.60 4.68 -5.65
CA MET A 367 -16.71 3.21 -5.62
C MET A 367 -16.49 2.60 -7.00
N ARG A 368 -15.82 1.45 -7.07
CA ARG A 368 -15.67 0.69 -8.31
C ARG A 368 -16.84 -0.27 -8.51
N SER A 369 -17.38 -0.35 -9.72
CA SER A 369 -18.52 -1.23 -10.05
C SER A 369 -18.09 -2.57 -10.65
N PHE A 370 -18.88 -3.61 -10.34
CA PHE A 370 -18.70 -4.98 -10.80
C PHE A 370 -20.05 -5.56 -11.22
N ARG A 371 -20.13 -6.12 -12.44
CA ARG A 371 -21.33 -6.84 -12.92
C ARG A 371 -21.11 -8.32 -12.78
N ILE A 372 -22.07 -9.01 -12.18
CA ILE A 372 -22.03 -10.46 -11.94
C ILE A 372 -23.18 -11.12 -12.69
N PRO A 373 -22.91 -12.07 -13.60
CA PRO A 373 -23.95 -12.76 -14.35
C PRO A 373 -24.75 -13.69 -13.42
N ILE A 374 -26.07 -13.74 -13.60
CA ILE A 374 -26.92 -14.73 -12.90
C ILE A 374 -27.01 -16.06 -13.66
N LYS A 375 -26.28 -16.21 -14.77
CA LYS A 375 -26.35 -17.35 -15.69
C LYS A 375 -26.13 -18.70 -15.00
N ARG A 376 -25.36 -18.78 -13.91
CA ARG A 376 -25.22 -20.02 -13.10
C ARG A 376 -26.54 -20.51 -12.50
N ALA A 377 -27.40 -19.58 -12.07
CA ALA A 377 -28.72 -19.92 -11.55
C ALA A 377 -29.62 -20.50 -12.65
N ILE A 378 -29.50 -19.96 -13.86
CA ILE A 378 -30.24 -20.39 -15.05
C ILE A 378 -29.71 -21.74 -15.57
N GLU A 379 -28.38 -21.94 -15.59
CA GLU A 379 -27.75 -23.21 -15.97
C GLU A 379 -28.20 -24.36 -15.06
N PHE A 380 -28.37 -24.07 -13.76
CA PHE A 380 -28.78 -25.08 -12.78
C PHE A 380 -30.28 -25.42 -12.86
N TRP A 381 -31.17 -24.42 -12.83
CA TRP A 381 -32.63 -24.61 -12.75
C TRP A 381 -33.37 -24.59 -14.10
N GLY A 382 -32.69 -24.11 -15.16
CA GLY A 382 -33.26 -23.91 -16.49
C GLY A 382 -33.98 -22.57 -16.68
N ASP A 383 -34.04 -22.16 -17.94
CA ASP A 383 -34.81 -21.02 -18.46
C ASP A 383 -36.14 -21.43 -19.11
N GLY A 384 -36.38 -22.75 -19.25
CA GLY A 384 -37.54 -23.32 -19.94
C GLY A 384 -37.41 -23.45 -21.45
N SER A 385 -36.26 -23.12 -22.05
CA SER A 385 -35.99 -23.35 -23.47
C SER A 385 -35.63 -24.80 -23.77
N SER A 386 -35.08 -25.50 -22.77
CA SER A 386 -34.71 -26.92 -22.83
C SER A 386 -34.80 -27.58 -21.44
N GLU A 387 -34.73 -28.91 -21.40
CA GLU A 387 -34.64 -29.64 -20.13
C GLU A 387 -33.35 -29.24 -19.39
N PRO A 388 -33.43 -28.75 -18.15
CA PRO A 388 -32.25 -28.30 -17.42
C PRO A 388 -31.29 -29.45 -17.11
N LYS A 389 -29.99 -29.16 -17.15
CA LYS A 389 -28.92 -30.14 -16.96
C LYS A 389 -28.90 -30.71 -15.53
N TYR A 390 -29.27 -29.91 -14.54
CA TYR A 390 -29.10 -30.26 -13.11
C TYR A 390 -30.43 -30.45 -12.38
N GLU A 391 -31.30 -29.45 -12.29
CA GLU A 391 -32.58 -29.62 -11.60
C GLU A 391 -33.74 -29.02 -12.38
N ASN A 392 -34.88 -29.72 -12.37
CA ASN A 392 -36.09 -29.32 -13.07
C ASN A 392 -37.24 -29.08 -12.11
N ASP A 393 -37.04 -28.14 -11.18
CA ASP A 393 -38.10 -27.64 -10.32
C ASP A 393 -38.64 -26.32 -10.89
N VAL A 394 -39.92 -26.34 -11.26
CA VAL A 394 -40.58 -25.19 -11.87
C VAL A 394 -40.66 -23.99 -10.93
N ASP A 395 -40.66 -24.20 -9.61
CA ASP A 395 -40.77 -23.14 -8.61
C ASP A 395 -39.45 -22.35 -8.46
N TYR A 396 -38.31 -22.98 -8.80
CA TYR A 396 -36.99 -22.35 -8.76
C TYR A 396 -36.45 -21.99 -10.15
N SER A 397 -37.04 -22.51 -11.23
CA SER A 397 -36.67 -22.23 -12.62
C SER A 397 -36.90 -20.78 -13.05
N PHE A 398 -36.06 -20.27 -13.96
CA PHE A 398 -36.14 -18.92 -14.50
C PHE A 398 -37.00 -18.82 -15.77
N ARG A 399 -38.05 -19.64 -15.84
CA ARG A 399 -38.97 -19.74 -16.97
C ARG A 399 -39.76 -18.46 -17.20
N ASN A 400 -40.12 -18.20 -18.46
CA ASN A 400 -41.00 -17.09 -18.85
C ASN A 400 -40.50 -15.70 -18.41
N ASN A 401 -39.19 -15.44 -18.52
CA ASN A 401 -38.60 -14.14 -18.17
C ASN A 401 -38.91 -13.72 -16.71
N ALA A 402 -38.66 -14.67 -15.79
CA ALA A 402 -38.94 -14.55 -14.37
C ALA A 402 -38.23 -13.35 -13.73
N GLU A 403 -38.90 -12.72 -12.78
CA GLU A 403 -38.35 -11.60 -12.02
C GLU A 403 -37.45 -12.11 -10.89
N TRP A 404 -36.26 -11.52 -10.80
CA TRP A 404 -35.26 -11.89 -9.83
C TRP A 404 -34.82 -10.69 -9.01
N ARG A 405 -34.32 -10.98 -7.80
CA ARG A 405 -33.70 -10.00 -6.92
C ARG A 405 -32.46 -10.59 -6.24
N CYS A 406 -31.43 -9.76 -6.13
CA CYS A 406 -30.19 -10.02 -5.42
C CYS A 406 -30.30 -9.56 -3.97
N TYR A 407 -29.75 -10.37 -3.06
CA TYR A 407 -29.75 -10.19 -1.63
C TYR A 407 -28.36 -10.43 -1.07
N ILE A 408 -27.94 -9.60 -0.11
CA ILE A 408 -26.80 -9.94 0.75
C ILE A 408 -27.29 -10.99 1.74
N LEU A 409 -26.60 -12.13 1.81
CA LEU A 409 -26.96 -13.23 2.70
C LEU A 409 -26.14 -13.17 3.98
N ALA A 410 -24.83 -12.97 3.86
CA ALA A 410 -23.90 -12.83 4.97
C ALA A 410 -22.61 -12.14 4.51
N SER A 411 -21.84 -11.59 5.46
CA SER A 411 -20.50 -11.05 5.22
C SER A 411 -19.60 -11.27 6.43
N ASP A 412 -18.30 -11.09 6.30
CA ASP A 412 -17.35 -11.08 7.44
C ASP A 412 -17.09 -9.67 8.01
N PHE A 413 -17.64 -8.63 7.36
CA PHE A 413 -17.59 -7.25 7.82
C PHE A 413 -18.98 -6.61 7.86
N VAL A 414 -19.11 -5.49 8.57
CA VAL A 414 -20.37 -4.73 8.62
C VAL A 414 -20.62 -4.10 7.26
N ILE A 415 -21.70 -4.52 6.61
CA ILE A 415 -22.16 -3.87 5.39
C ILE A 415 -22.77 -2.52 5.75
N ASP A 416 -22.23 -1.49 5.15
CA ASP A 416 -22.80 -0.16 5.14
C ASP A 416 -22.69 0.42 3.71
N PRO A 417 -23.61 1.33 3.32
CA PRO A 417 -23.60 1.88 1.97
C PRO A 417 -22.32 2.63 1.59
N SER A 418 -21.51 3.08 2.56
CA SER A 418 -20.23 3.73 2.24
C SER A 418 -19.13 2.73 1.86
N LYS A 419 -19.32 1.42 2.14
CA LYS A 419 -18.36 0.36 1.80
C LYS A 419 -18.79 -0.53 0.64
N PHE A 420 -20.07 -0.90 0.61
CA PHE A 420 -20.60 -1.85 -0.38
C PHE A 420 -22.05 -1.53 -0.72
N GLN A 421 -22.37 -1.53 -2.02
CA GLN A 421 -23.72 -1.26 -2.52
C GLN A 421 -24.12 -2.27 -3.58
N ILE A 422 -25.40 -2.64 -3.60
CA ILE A 422 -26.01 -3.28 -4.77
C ILE A 422 -26.61 -2.15 -5.63
N VAL A 423 -25.94 -1.81 -6.73
CA VAL A 423 -26.37 -0.75 -7.67
C VAL A 423 -27.54 -1.22 -8.52
N LYS A 424 -27.47 -2.45 -9.02
CA LYS A 424 -28.56 -3.11 -9.75
C LYS A 424 -28.87 -4.42 -9.07
N GLY A 425 -29.93 -4.43 -8.27
CA GLY A 425 -30.30 -5.57 -7.44
C GLY A 425 -31.49 -6.39 -7.92
N SER A 426 -32.08 -6.07 -9.07
CA SER A 426 -33.23 -6.80 -9.59
C SER A 426 -33.33 -6.69 -11.10
N GLY A 427 -34.04 -7.62 -11.71
CA GLY A 427 -34.29 -7.62 -13.14
C GLY A 427 -35.17 -8.79 -13.57
N ARG A 428 -35.12 -9.12 -14.85
CA ARG A 428 -35.75 -10.31 -15.40
C ARG A 428 -34.70 -11.24 -16.02
N SER A 429 -35.01 -12.54 -16.12
CA SER A 429 -34.09 -13.59 -16.56
C SER A 429 -33.88 -13.72 -18.07
N GLY A 430 -34.39 -12.78 -18.87
CA GLY A 430 -34.11 -12.68 -20.32
C GLY A 430 -32.65 -12.34 -20.63
N ASP A 431 -32.38 -11.77 -21.81
CA ASP A 431 -31.03 -11.66 -22.36
C ASP A 431 -30.00 -11.04 -21.39
N ASP A 432 -28.96 -11.81 -21.11
CA ASP A 432 -27.79 -11.52 -20.26
C ASP A 432 -28.11 -10.86 -18.91
N PRO A 433 -28.78 -11.59 -18.00
CA PRO A 433 -29.17 -11.03 -16.73
C PRO A 433 -27.98 -10.98 -15.76
N TYR A 434 -27.81 -9.83 -15.12
CA TYR A 434 -26.75 -9.57 -14.16
C TYR A 434 -27.23 -8.65 -13.04
N PHE A 435 -26.62 -8.79 -11.87
CA PHE A 435 -26.67 -7.78 -10.81
C PHE A 435 -25.36 -6.98 -10.81
N GLU A 436 -25.43 -5.72 -10.40
CA GLU A 436 -24.25 -4.84 -10.31
C GLU A 436 -24.05 -4.43 -8.85
N VAL A 437 -22.81 -4.51 -8.39
CA VAL A 437 -22.39 -4.09 -7.05
C VAL A 437 -21.26 -3.09 -7.17
N SER A 438 -21.12 -2.21 -6.18
CA SER A 438 -19.99 -1.30 -6.08
C SER A 438 -19.29 -1.43 -4.74
N VAL A 439 -17.97 -1.27 -4.76
CA VAL A 439 -17.10 -1.42 -3.60
C VAL A 439 -16.25 -0.16 -3.43
N ALA A 440 -16.21 0.37 -2.21
CA ALA A 440 -15.41 1.55 -1.91
C ALA A 440 -13.90 1.23 -1.84
N PRO A 441 -13.04 2.24 -1.97
CA PRO A 441 -11.59 2.05 -1.99
C PRO A 441 -11.07 1.46 -0.67
N GLY A 442 -10.07 0.59 -0.75
CA GLY A 442 -9.44 -0.04 0.42
C GLY A 442 -10.32 -1.01 1.22
N VAL A 443 -11.59 -1.21 0.84
CA VAL A 443 -12.45 -2.22 1.48
C VAL A 443 -11.89 -3.61 1.20
N ARG A 444 -11.84 -4.45 2.23
CA ARG A 444 -11.53 -5.88 2.09
C ARG A 444 -12.54 -6.69 2.89
N GLY A 445 -12.90 -7.86 2.39
CA GLY A 445 -13.96 -8.65 2.99
C GLY A 445 -14.44 -9.80 2.12
N ASN A 446 -15.29 -10.63 2.69
CA ASN A 446 -16.00 -11.69 2.01
C ASN A 446 -17.50 -11.46 2.16
N ILE A 447 -18.23 -11.56 1.05
CA ILE A 447 -19.69 -11.43 1.04
C ILE A 447 -20.29 -12.64 0.33
N ILE A 448 -21.38 -13.15 0.89
CA ILE A 448 -22.26 -14.12 0.25
C ILE A 448 -23.46 -13.35 -0.27
N VAL A 449 -23.65 -13.37 -1.59
CA VAL A 449 -24.84 -12.80 -2.23
C VAL A 449 -25.66 -13.92 -2.85
N GLY A 450 -26.99 -13.78 -2.81
CA GLY A 450 -27.92 -14.74 -3.38
C GLY A 450 -28.93 -14.05 -4.28
N VAL A 451 -29.32 -14.72 -5.36
CA VAL A 451 -30.43 -14.31 -6.21
C VAL A 451 -31.58 -15.27 -5.98
N GLY A 452 -32.79 -14.73 -5.84
CA GLY A 452 -34.04 -15.49 -5.73
C GLY A 452 -35.18 -14.79 -6.47
N HIS A 453 -36.30 -15.49 -6.63
CA HIS A 453 -37.50 -14.96 -7.26
C HIS A 453 -38.15 -13.86 -6.41
N THR A 454 -38.71 -12.82 -7.06
CA THR A 454 -39.39 -11.72 -6.34
C THR A 454 -40.74 -12.11 -5.76
N LYS A 455 -41.37 -13.17 -6.27
CA LYS A 455 -42.71 -13.62 -5.90
C LYS A 455 -42.74 -14.53 -4.67
N ASP A 456 -41.57 -14.97 -4.22
CA ASP A 456 -41.49 -15.89 -3.10
C ASP A 456 -41.44 -15.14 -1.76
N ALA A 457 -42.54 -15.25 -0.99
CA ALA A 457 -42.64 -14.68 0.35
C ALA A 457 -41.67 -15.32 1.35
N THR A 458 -41.13 -16.52 1.04
CA THR A 458 -40.20 -17.28 1.91
C THR A 458 -38.72 -16.96 1.65
N ARG A 459 -38.40 -16.17 0.60
CA ARG A 459 -37.03 -15.81 0.18
C ARG A 459 -36.15 -17.02 -0.15
N SER A 460 -36.65 -17.98 -0.92
CA SER A 460 -35.81 -19.03 -1.48
C SER A 460 -34.73 -18.45 -2.39
N ILE A 461 -33.51 -18.93 -2.20
CA ILE A 461 -32.36 -18.55 -3.01
C ILE A 461 -32.28 -19.52 -4.19
N SER A 462 -32.30 -19.02 -5.41
CA SER A 462 -32.10 -19.85 -6.60
C SER A 462 -30.62 -20.12 -6.83
N TRP A 463 -29.73 -19.19 -6.48
CA TRP A 463 -28.29 -19.39 -6.51
C TRP A 463 -27.58 -18.35 -5.66
N SER A 464 -26.35 -18.65 -5.26
CA SER A 464 -25.51 -17.76 -4.47
C SER A 464 -24.07 -17.79 -4.94
N TRP A 465 -23.39 -16.67 -4.71
CA TRP A 465 -22.01 -16.42 -5.06
C TRP A 465 -21.22 -15.92 -3.86
N HIS A 466 -19.93 -16.20 -3.88
CA HIS A 466 -18.94 -15.59 -3.01
C HIS A 466 -18.31 -14.39 -3.72
N LEU A 467 -18.42 -13.22 -3.12
CA LEU A 467 -17.67 -12.04 -3.55
C LEU A 467 -16.46 -11.89 -2.62
N TRP A 468 -15.26 -12.11 -3.15
CA TRP A 468 -14.01 -11.95 -2.41
C TRP A 468 -13.44 -10.57 -2.73
N ILE A 469 -13.62 -9.64 -1.80
CA ILE A 469 -13.16 -8.27 -1.92
C ILE A 469 -11.73 -8.19 -1.37
N THR A 470 -10.77 -7.94 -2.25
CA THR A 470 -9.34 -7.96 -1.90
C THR A 470 -8.52 -7.09 -2.86
N ASP A 471 -7.41 -6.55 -2.36
CA ASP A 471 -6.42 -5.84 -3.17
C ASP A 471 -5.47 -6.79 -3.93
N TYR A 472 -5.54 -8.09 -3.65
CA TYR A 472 -4.83 -9.16 -4.37
C TYR A 472 -5.44 -9.40 -5.74
N ASP A 473 -4.66 -9.22 -6.81
CA ASP A 473 -5.07 -9.56 -8.17
C ASP A 473 -4.12 -10.63 -8.74
N PRO A 474 -4.50 -11.91 -8.68
CA PRO A 474 -3.69 -13.01 -9.19
C PRO A 474 -3.64 -13.08 -10.73
N SER A 475 -4.34 -12.18 -11.43
CA SER A 475 -4.36 -12.07 -12.88
C SER A 475 -3.66 -10.83 -13.43
N SER A 476 -3.16 -9.94 -12.55
CA SER A 476 -2.46 -8.70 -12.93
C SER A 476 -1.28 -9.00 -13.86
N ALA A 477 -1.08 -8.20 -14.92
CA ALA A 477 -0.10 -8.39 -16.01
C ALA A 477 1.13 -9.27 -15.65
N LEU A 478 0.95 -10.58 -15.77
CA LEU A 478 1.94 -11.56 -15.39
C LEU A 478 2.98 -11.67 -16.52
N GLN A 479 4.26 -11.47 -16.22
CA GLN A 479 5.33 -11.99 -17.09
C GLN A 479 5.54 -13.48 -16.78
N LEU A 480 4.57 -14.30 -17.20
CA LEU A 480 4.64 -15.75 -17.05
C LEU A 480 5.71 -16.28 -18.00
N GLY A 481 6.82 -16.78 -17.46
CA GLY A 481 7.66 -17.73 -18.18
C GLY A 481 6.86 -19.02 -18.37
N GLU A 482 6.20 -19.19 -19.50
CA GLU A 482 5.46 -20.41 -19.80
C GLU A 482 6.40 -21.62 -19.66
N GLY A 483 6.01 -22.61 -18.85
CA GLY A 483 6.83 -23.80 -18.60
C GLY A 483 7.95 -23.64 -17.57
N GLU A 484 8.25 -22.43 -17.10
CA GLU A 484 9.21 -22.22 -16.01
C GLU A 484 8.56 -22.49 -14.64
N TRP A 485 9.35 -22.84 -13.62
CA TRP A 485 8.89 -23.08 -12.25
C TRP A 485 9.41 -21.97 -11.35
N GLY A 486 8.60 -21.49 -10.41
CA GLY A 486 8.96 -20.37 -9.56
C GLY A 486 7.80 -19.71 -8.84
N ILE A 487 8.13 -18.63 -8.14
CA ILE A 487 7.21 -17.70 -7.50
C ILE A 487 7.15 -16.47 -8.40
N TYR A 488 5.96 -16.16 -8.92
CA TYR A 488 5.73 -15.05 -9.82
C TYR A 488 5.01 -13.95 -9.04
N PRO A 489 5.60 -12.75 -8.92
CA PRO A 489 4.94 -11.64 -8.27
C PRO A 489 3.72 -11.18 -9.08
N VAL A 490 2.66 -10.85 -8.36
CA VAL A 490 1.45 -10.20 -8.87
C VAL A 490 1.10 -9.02 -7.96
N THR A 491 0.11 -8.22 -8.35
CA THR A 491 -0.39 -7.15 -7.50
C THR A 491 -0.80 -7.69 -6.13
N ASN A 492 -0.11 -7.18 -5.09
CA ASN A 492 -0.30 -7.51 -3.67
C ASN A 492 -0.19 -9.01 -3.33
N GLY A 493 0.64 -9.76 -4.05
CA GLY A 493 0.95 -11.15 -3.71
C GLY A 493 1.82 -11.88 -4.73
N SER A 494 1.71 -13.19 -4.76
CA SER A 494 2.33 -14.04 -5.78
C SER A 494 1.41 -15.16 -6.25
N VAL A 495 1.79 -15.76 -7.38
CA VAL A 495 1.30 -17.07 -7.82
C VAL A 495 2.48 -18.02 -7.98
N HIS A 496 2.27 -19.29 -7.65
CA HIS A 496 3.33 -20.29 -7.54
C HIS A 496 3.16 -21.39 -8.58
N ARG A 497 4.28 -21.87 -9.11
CA ARG A 497 4.35 -23.00 -10.03
C ARG A 497 5.51 -23.90 -9.65
N TYR A 498 5.27 -25.20 -9.65
CA TYR A 498 6.21 -26.19 -9.14
C TYR A 498 6.71 -27.12 -10.25
N LYS A 499 7.75 -27.90 -9.96
CA LYS A 499 8.22 -28.97 -10.84
C LYS A 499 7.38 -30.23 -10.62
N GLY A 500 7.07 -30.96 -11.69
CA GLY A 500 6.42 -32.26 -11.57
C GLY A 500 5.66 -32.69 -12.83
N THR A 501 5.17 -33.93 -12.84
CA THR A 501 4.45 -34.50 -13.98
C THR A 501 3.19 -33.70 -14.31
N PHE A 502 2.43 -33.26 -13.30
CA PHE A 502 1.24 -32.42 -13.51
C PHE A 502 1.61 -31.06 -14.11
N TRP A 503 2.63 -30.42 -13.55
CA TRP A 503 3.04 -29.07 -13.94
C TRP A 503 3.63 -29.02 -15.35
N ASN A 504 4.36 -30.07 -15.74
CA ASN A 504 4.92 -30.21 -17.08
C ASN A 504 3.85 -30.39 -18.17
N SER A 505 2.72 -31.04 -17.84
CA SER A 505 1.61 -31.22 -18.78
C SER A 505 0.60 -30.07 -18.77
N ASN A 506 0.70 -29.14 -17.81
CA ASN A 506 -0.18 -27.98 -17.66
C ASN A 506 0.66 -26.71 -17.58
N THR A 507 1.22 -26.24 -18.70
CA THR A 507 2.21 -25.15 -18.76
C THR A 507 1.71 -23.79 -18.27
N SER A 508 0.40 -23.59 -18.24
CA SER A 508 -0.27 -22.38 -17.78
C SER A 508 -0.95 -22.52 -16.40
N ALA A 509 -0.69 -23.59 -15.65
CA ALA A 509 -1.25 -23.78 -14.30
C ALA A 509 -0.39 -23.12 -13.21
N TYR A 510 -1.08 -22.51 -12.23
CA TYR A 510 -0.51 -21.82 -11.07
C TYR A 510 -1.38 -22.04 -9.82
N ILE A 511 -0.78 -21.84 -8.63
CA ILE A 511 -1.46 -21.83 -7.33
C ILE A 511 -1.34 -20.43 -6.72
N MET A 512 -2.42 -19.88 -6.17
CA MET A 512 -2.38 -18.61 -5.42
C MET A 512 -1.48 -18.76 -4.18
N ASP A 513 -0.84 -17.67 -3.75
CA ASP A 513 -0.03 -17.64 -2.52
C ASP A 513 -0.86 -17.82 -1.24
N ARG A 514 -2.19 -17.68 -1.32
CA ARG A 514 -3.13 -17.72 -0.19
C ARG A 514 -4.37 -18.53 -0.50
N ASN A 515 -5.10 -18.91 0.55
CA ASN A 515 -6.38 -19.59 0.42
C ASN A 515 -7.48 -18.65 -0.12
N LEU A 516 -8.47 -19.23 -0.79
CA LEU A 516 -9.65 -18.52 -1.28
C LEU A 516 -10.36 -17.80 -0.13
N GLY A 517 -10.59 -16.49 -0.27
CA GLY A 517 -11.20 -15.64 0.75
C GLY A 517 -10.22 -15.04 1.76
N SER A 518 -8.93 -15.41 1.73
CA SER A 518 -7.89 -14.86 2.63
C SER A 518 -7.44 -13.47 2.18
N PHE A 519 -6.94 -12.63 3.09
CA PHE A 519 -6.40 -11.31 2.75
C PHE A 519 -4.88 -11.28 2.65
N SER A 520 -4.19 -12.31 3.16
CA SER A 520 -2.73 -12.42 3.11
C SER A 520 -2.29 -13.90 3.10
N PRO A 521 -1.09 -14.20 2.58
CA PRO A 521 -0.46 -15.52 2.72
C PRO A 521 0.15 -15.75 4.11
N GLU A 522 0.26 -14.70 4.93
CA GLU A 522 0.87 -14.78 6.26
C GLU A 522 -0.05 -15.45 7.30
N VAL A 523 0.57 -16.23 8.19
CA VAL A 523 -0.14 -16.99 9.24
C VAL A 523 -0.63 -16.08 10.39
N TYR A 524 -0.10 -14.86 10.50
CA TYR A 524 -0.46 -13.90 11.55
C TYR A 524 -0.52 -12.46 11.00
N PRO A 525 -1.34 -11.57 11.59
CA PRO A 525 -2.37 -11.85 12.60
C PRO A 525 -3.55 -12.68 12.04
N ILE A 526 -4.30 -13.35 12.91
CA ILE A 526 -5.38 -14.30 12.52
C ILE A 526 -6.49 -13.67 11.65
N ASP A 527 -6.67 -12.35 11.74
CA ASP A 527 -7.65 -11.63 10.92
C ASP A 527 -7.26 -11.61 9.43
N ASN A 528 -6.02 -12.00 9.08
CA ASN A 528 -5.56 -12.13 7.70
C ASN A 528 -6.17 -13.31 6.93
N PHE A 529 -6.72 -14.32 7.61
CA PHE A 529 -7.19 -15.54 6.95
C PHE A 529 -8.51 -15.41 6.21
N GLY A 530 -9.26 -14.32 6.40
CA GLY A 530 -10.67 -14.21 5.97
C GLY A 530 -11.63 -15.21 6.63
N LEU A 531 -11.10 -16.29 7.23
CA LEU A 531 -11.78 -17.29 8.05
C LEU A 531 -13.00 -17.90 7.34
N VAL A 532 -12.81 -18.16 6.04
CA VAL A 532 -13.78 -18.76 5.12
C VAL A 532 -13.48 -20.25 4.93
N TYR A 533 -14.50 -21.08 5.07
CA TYR A 533 -14.44 -22.54 4.91
C TYR A 533 -15.47 -22.99 3.89
N TYR A 534 -15.24 -24.14 3.26
CA TYR A 534 -16.22 -24.75 2.35
C TYR A 534 -16.55 -26.15 2.81
N GLN A 535 -17.84 -26.49 2.77
CA GLN A 535 -18.22 -27.90 2.82
C GLN A 535 -17.78 -28.56 1.53
N TYR A 536 -17.07 -29.68 1.62
CA TYR A 536 -16.50 -30.33 0.44
C TYR A 536 -17.59 -30.66 -0.60
N GLY A 537 -17.41 -30.19 -1.84
CA GLY A 537 -18.38 -30.28 -2.94
C GLY A 537 -19.37 -29.11 -3.06
N ARG A 538 -19.43 -28.14 -2.13
CA ARG A 538 -20.42 -27.04 -2.16
C ARG A 538 -19.85 -25.64 -2.36
N LYS A 539 -20.33 -24.96 -3.41
CA LYS A 539 -19.86 -23.63 -3.86
C LYS A 539 -19.89 -22.53 -2.79
N ASP A 540 -20.72 -22.70 -1.76
CA ASP A 540 -21.04 -21.68 -0.78
C ASP A 540 -20.00 -21.64 0.36
N PRO A 541 -19.46 -20.45 0.68
CA PRO A 541 -18.55 -20.29 1.81
C PRO A 541 -19.31 -20.28 3.15
N PHE A 542 -18.60 -20.71 4.20
CA PHE A 542 -19.01 -20.65 5.60
C PHE A 542 -17.98 -19.83 6.37
N PHE A 543 -18.46 -18.86 7.14
CA PHE A 543 -17.59 -18.04 7.99
C PHE A 543 -17.38 -18.70 9.35
N GLN A 544 -16.22 -18.46 9.96
CA GLN A 544 -15.99 -18.86 11.34
C GLN A 544 -17.10 -18.34 12.27
N SER A 545 -17.48 -19.17 13.24
CA SER A 545 -18.47 -18.81 14.25
C SER A 545 -18.13 -17.47 14.92
N GLY A 546 -19.11 -16.56 14.97
CA GLY A 546 -18.96 -15.23 15.57
C GLY A 546 -18.29 -14.17 14.68
N ARG A 547 -17.78 -14.53 13.49
CA ARG A 547 -17.12 -13.61 12.55
C ARG A 547 -18.01 -13.16 11.39
N TYR A 548 -19.23 -13.68 11.29
CA TYR A 548 -20.19 -13.26 10.28
C TYR A 548 -21.09 -12.11 10.75
N LYS A 549 -21.59 -11.36 9.77
CA LYS A 549 -22.61 -10.31 9.88
C LYS A 549 -23.75 -10.63 8.92
N TYR A 550 -24.92 -10.13 9.28
CA TYR A 550 -26.11 -10.21 8.46
C TYR A 550 -26.62 -8.81 8.16
N PRO A 551 -27.27 -8.57 7.03
CA PRO A 551 -28.04 -7.36 6.84
C PRO A 551 -29.19 -7.30 7.86
N GLU A 552 -29.65 -6.08 8.12
CA GLU A 552 -30.81 -5.84 8.97
C GLU A 552 -32.05 -6.59 8.43
N GLY A 553 -32.80 -7.25 9.32
CA GLY A 553 -33.97 -8.04 8.93
C GLY A 553 -33.66 -9.32 8.12
N ALA A 554 -32.41 -9.79 8.13
CA ALA A 554 -32.05 -11.08 7.52
C ALA A 554 -32.81 -12.24 8.18
N THR A 555 -33.49 -13.04 7.35
CA THR A 555 -34.28 -14.21 7.74
C THR A 555 -33.50 -15.51 7.60
N LEU A 556 -32.58 -15.59 6.62
CA LEU A 556 -31.64 -16.69 6.48
C LEU A 556 -30.46 -16.49 7.44
N LYS A 557 -30.08 -17.56 8.14
CA LYS A 557 -28.98 -17.58 9.11
C LYS A 557 -28.13 -18.83 8.90
N PHE A 558 -26.88 -18.76 9.37
CA PHE A 558 -26.01 -19.92 9.41
C PHE A 558 -26.63 -20.94 10.34
N ALA A 559 -26.85 -22.13 9.79
CA ALA A 559 -27.47 -23.22 10.50
C ALA A 559 -26.74 -24.51 10.18
N THR A 560 -27.04 -25.53 10.96
CA THR A 560 -26.65 -26.90 10.66
C THR A 560 -27.93 -27.72 10.57
N VAL A 561 -28.06 -28.54 9.54
CA VAL A 561 -29.27 -29.31 9.23
C VAL A 561 -28.89 -30.74 8.91
N ASP A 562 -29.70 -31.71 9.36
CA ASP A 562 -29.47 -33.11 9.01
C ASP A 562 -29.94 -33.40 7.58
N TYR A 563 -29.23 -34.27 6.86
CA TYR A 563 -29.56 -34.60 5.47
C TYR A 563 -31.00 -35.11 5.31
N SER A 564 -31.53 -35.86 6.29
CA SER A 564 -32.93 -36.31 6.25
C SER A 564 -33.91 -35.14 6.21
N GLU A 565 -33.66 -34.09 6.99
CA GLU A 565 -34.48 -32.88 7.01
C GLU A 565 -34.33 -32.12 5.69
N ALA A 566 -33.10 -31.99 5.17
CA ALA A 566 -32.84 -31.37 3.87
C ALA A 566 -33.57 -32.10 2.73
N ASN A 567 -33.56 -33.43 2.76
CA ASN A 567 -34.20 -34.28 1.76
C ASN A 567 -35.74 -34.20 1.83
N GLU A 568 -36.32 -34.08 3.03
CA GLU A 568 -37.76 -33.87 3.18
C GLU A 568 -38.24 -32.55 2.57
N VAL A 569 -37.40 -31.50 2.61
CA VAL A 569 -37.76 -30.16 2.12
C VAL A 569 -37.65 -30.03 0.61
N SER A 570 -36.58 -30.54 0.00
CA SER A 570 -36.30 -30.31 -1.43
C SER A 570 -36.25 -31.58 -2.28
N GLY A 571 -36.56 -32.75 -1.71
CA GLY A 571 -36.54 -34.03 -2.40
C GLY A 571 -35.14 -34.59 -2.69
N ASN A 572 -34.09 -33.79 -2.52
CA ASN A 572 -32.68 -34.20 -2.46
C ASN A 572 -31.80 -33.13 -1.78
N GLY A 573 -30.59 -33.52 -1.36
CA GLY A 573 -29.65 -32.63 -0.67
C GLY A 573 -28.99 -31.56 -1.56
N MET A 574 -28.95 -31.75 -2.89
CA MET A 574 -28.37 -30.78 -3.84
C MET A 574 -29.26 -29.55 -4.01
N ALA A 575 -30.52 -29.74 -4.38
CA ALA A 575 -31.52 -28.67 -4.47
C ALA A 575 -31.62 -27.91 -3.15
N TYR A 576 -31.66 -28.62 -2.02
CA TYR A 576 -31.69 -28.00 -0.69
C TYR A 576 -30.46 -27.12 -0.45
N SER A 577 -29.26 -27.59 -0.81
CA SER A 577 -28.01 -26.86 -0.59
C SER A 577 -27.95 -25.55 -1.38
N VAL A 578 -28.46 -25.55 -2.61
CA VAL A 578 -28.56 -24.35 -3.46
C VAL A 578 -29.54 -23.35 -2.87
N ASN A 579 -30.68 -23.84 -2.35
CA ASN A 579 -31.72 -23.00 -1.77
C ASN A 579 -31.38 -22.46 -0.39
N ASN A 580 -30.48 -23.14 0.33
CA ASN A 580 -30.09 -22.84 1.69
C ASN A 580 -28.55 -22.72 1.79
N PRO A 581 -27.95 -21.70 1.16
CA PRO A 581 -26.50 -21.58 1.06
C PRO A 581 -25.80 -21.40 2.41
N LEU A 582 -26.53 -20.94 3.44
CA LEU A 582 -26.01 -20.77 4.80
C LEU A 582 -26.21 -22.01 5.70
N SER A 583 -26.84 -23.08 5.21
CA SER A 583 -27.07 -24.30 6.01
C SER A 583 -25.97 -25.32 5.76
N LEU A 584 -25.20 -25.68 6.78
CA LEU A 584 -24.25 -26.80 6.73
C LEU A 584 -25.01 -28.13 6.88
N ILE A 585 -24.90 -29.03 5.90
CA ILE A 585 -25.66 -30.30 5.92
C ILE A 585 -24.84 -31.41 6.58
N LYS A 586 -25.43 -32.15 7.53
CA LYS A 586 -24.81 -33.25 8.26
C LYS A 586 -25.41 -34.61 7.88
N GLY A 587 -24.54 -35.62 7.76
CA GLY A 587 -24.92 -37.04 7.74
C GLY A 587 -25.31 -37.57 6.36
N GLY A 588 -24.52 -38.48 5.79
CA GLY A 588 -24.88 -39.15 4.54
C GLY A 588 -23.97 -40.32 4.18
N ALA A 589 -23.81 -41.30 5.07
CA ALA A 589 -23.43 -42.67 4.75
C ALA A 589 -23.85 -43.57 5.92
N GLU A 590 -24.25 -44.82 5.65
CA GLU A 590 -24.68 -45.82 6.66
C GLU A 590 -23.56 -46.26 7.63
N SER A 591 -22.45 -45.53 7.73
CA SER A 591 -21.35 -45.82 8.65
C SER A 591 -20.60 -44.55 9.06
N GLY A 592 -21.04 -43.89 10.14
CA GLY A 592 -20.32 -42.79 10.80
C GLY A 592 -20.55 -41.40 10.20
N GLU A 593 -20.75 -40.42 11.08
CA GLU A 593 -21.05 -39.02 10.73
C GLU A 593 -20.00 -38.43 9.76
N THR A 594 -20.42 -38.16 8.52
CA THR A 594 -19.64 -37.40 7.54
C THR A 594 -20.42 -36.15 7.15
N LEU A 595 -19.73 -35.01 7.01
CA LEU A 595 -20.31 -33.73 6.58
C LEU A 595 -20.54 -33.71 5.06
N THR A 596 -21.39 -34.60 4.54
CA THR A 596 -21.76 -34.65 3.11
C THR A 596 -23.19 -34.14 2.89
N TRP A 597 -23.37 -33.40 1.79
CA TRP A 597 -24.64 -32.83 1.33
C TRP A 597 -25.30 -33.68 0.23
N LEU A 598 -24.62 -34.76 -0.21
CA LEU A 598 -25.10 -35.73 -1.20
C LEU A 598 -25.15 -37.13 -0.58
N LYS A 599 -26.15 -37.94 -0.96
CA LYS A 599 -26.28 -39.35 -0.56
C LYS A 599 -26.09 -40.29 -1.76
N SER A 600 -25.57 -41.50 -1.52
CA SER A 600 -25.52 -42.54 -2.55
C SER A 600 -26.93 -42.94 -2.97
N GLY A 601 -27.17 -42.98 -4.28
CA GLY A 601 -28.50 -43.23 -4.84
C GLY A 601 -29.30 -41.97 -5.18
N ASP A 602 -28.83 -40.78 -4.78
CA ASP A 602 -29.35 -39.52 -5.35
C ASP A 602 -29.09 -39.51 -6.86
N LYS A 603 -30.01 -38.89 -7.62
CA LYS A 603 -30.04 -38.87 -9.09
C LYS A 603 -28.69 -38.53 -9.75
N TYR A 604 -27.83 -37.81 -9.02
CA TYR A 604 -26.56 -37.23 -9.48
C TYR A 604 -25.33 -37.65 -8.64
N SER A 605 -25.49 -38.68 -7.80
CA SER A 605 -24.41 -39.25 -6.98
C SER A 605 -23.77 -40.43 -7.72
N PRO A 606 -22.56 -40.30 -8.29
CA PRO A 606 -21.91 -41.42 -8.96
C PRO A 606 -21.61 -42.54 -7.95
N LEU A 607 -22.18 -43.71 -8.21
CA LEU A 607 -21.96 -44.96 -7.46
C LEU A 607 -20.45 -45.31 -7.30
N PRO A 608 -20.08 -46.04 -6.23
CA PRO A 608 -20.24 -45.67 -4.83
C PRO A 608 -19.24 -44.55 -4.46
N PHE A 609 -19.69 -43.56 -3.67
CA PHE A 609 -18.92 -42.48 -3.03
C PHE A 609 -17.43 -42.40 -3.40
N LYS A 610 -17.11 -41.83 -4.57
CA LYS A 610 -15.76 -41.27 -4.73
C LYS A 610 -15.78 -39.86 -4.16
N SER A 611 -15.74 -39.77 -2.83
CA SER A 611 -15.51 -38.53 -2.09
C SER A 611 -14.25 -37.77 -2.54
N SER A 612 -13.41 -38.35 -3.40
CA SER A 612 -12.25 -37.71 -3.99
C SER A 612 -12.53 -36.78 -5.17
N ILE A 613 -13.79 -36.65 -5.65
CA ILE A 613 -14.13 -35.86 -6.85
C ILE A 613 -15.38 -34.95 -6.70
N MET A 614 -15.84 -34.61 -5.49
CA MET A 614 -17.13 -33.89 -5.32
C MET A 614 -17.16 -32.47 -5.89
N TRP A 615 -15.99 -31.86 -6.11
CA TRP A 615 -15.85 -30.58 -6.81
C TRP A 615 -15.63 -30.72 -8.32
N HIS A 616 -15.71 -31.93 -8.85
CA HIS A 616 -15.74 -32.20 -10.28
C HIS A 616 -17.19 -32.33 -10.72
N ASP A 617 -17.48 -31.94 -11.97
CA ASP A 617 -18.84 -32.09 -12.50
C ASP A 617 -19.15 -33.58 -12.67
N PRO A 618 -20.26 -34.12 -12.12
CA PRO A 618 -20.68 -35.48 -12.43
C PRO A 618 -21.01 -35.69 -13.92
N TYR A 619 -21.13 -34.61 -14.70
CA TYR A 619 -21.50 -34.59 -16.10
C TYR A 619 -20.41 -34.14 -17.08
N ALA A 620 -19.27 -33.68 -16.60
CA ALA A 620 -18.16 -33.27 -17.47
C ALA A 620 -16.94 -34.13 -17.21
N ASP A 621 -15.95 -34.04 -18.12
CA ASP A 621 -14.69 -34.76 -17.95
C ASP A 621 -14.07 -34.44 -16.59
N ALA A 622 -13.43 -35.45 -15.99
CA ALA A 622 -12.83 -35.38 -14.66
C ALA A 622 -11.79 -34.25 -14.52
N ASP A 623 -11.39 -33.60 -15.61
CA ASP A 623 -10.42 -32.52 -15.64
C ASP A 623 -11.04 -31.15 -16.01
N SER A 624 -12.33 -30.91 -15.75
CA SER A 624 -13.01 -29.62 -15.96
C SER A 624 -13.50 -28.95 -14.67
N LYS A 625 -13.75 -27.63 -14.70
CA LYS A 625 -14.28 -26.86 -13.54
C LYS A 625 -15.78 -27.15 -13.36
N SER A 626 -16.18 -27.67 -12.21
CA SER A 626 -17.58 -27.98 -11.88
C SER A 626 -18.45 -26.74 -11.75
N ILE A 627 -19.77 -26.88 -11.99
CA ILE A 627 -20.77 -25.87 -11.63
C ILE A 627 -20.77 -25.55 -10.14
N PHE A 628 -20.28 -26.46 -9.30
CA PHE A 628 -20.15 -26.19 -7.87
C PHE A 628 -18.77 -25.63 -7.51
N ASP A 629 -17.74 -25.75 -8.33
CA ASP A 629 -16.39 -25.29 -7.97
C ASP A 629 -16.41 -23.84 -7.41
N PRO A 630 -15.86 -23.60 -6.21
CA PRO A 630 -15.99 -22.32 -5.51
C PRO A 630 -15.03 -21.26 -6.04
N CYS A 631 -14.10 -21.59 -6.93
CA CYS A 631 -13.03 -20.68 -7.31
C CYS A 631 -13.48 -19.59 -8.30
N PRO A 632 -12.73 -18.48 -8.39
CA PRO A 632 -12.99 -17.41 -9.34
C PRO A 632 -12.71 -17.78 -10.81
N PRO A 633 -13.10 -16.92 -11.78
CA PRO A 633 -12.78 -17.15 -13.20
C PRO A 633 -11.30 -17.45 -13.42
N GLY A 634 -10.99 -18.43 -14.28
CA GLY A 634 -9.62 -18.89 -14.54
C GLY A 634 -9.02 -19.84 -13.49
N TYR A 635 -9.65 -19.97 -12.31
CA TYR A 635 -9.19 -20.82 -11.22
C TYR A 635 -10.19 -21.95 -10.92
N ARG A 636 -9.68 -23.03 -10.31
CA ARG A 636 -10.47 -24.17 -9.83
C ARG A 636 -9.80 -24.83 -8.63
N VAL A 637 -10.53 -25.67 -7.91
CA VAL A 637 -9.94 -26.53 -6.88
C VAL A 637 -8.91 -27.45 -7.54
N PRO A 638 -7.69 -27.56 -6.98
CA PRO A 638 -6.65 -28.41 -7.55
C PRO A 638 -7.11 -29.86 -7.72
N PRO A 639 -6.96 -30.47 -8.91
CA PRO A 639 -7.27 -31.89 -9.08
C PRO A 639 -6.31 -32.75 -8.24
N ARG A 640 -6.71 -33.99 -7.96
CA ARG A 640 -5.98 -34.89 -7.05
C ARG A 640 -4.51 -35.09 -7.42
N ASN A 641 -4.19 -35.14 -8.71
CA ASN A 641 -2.84 -35.36 -9.23
C ASN A 641 -1.91 -34.13 -9.09
N VAL A 642 -2.41 -32.95 -8.73
CA VAL A 642 -1.53 -31.81 -8.38
C VAL A 642 -0.61 -32.19 -7.22
N TRP A 643 -1.16 -32.89 -6.24
CA TRP A 643 -0.45 -33.23 -5.01
C TRP A 643 0.52 -34.42 -5.15
N SER A 644 0.37 -35.25 -6.18
CA SER A 644 1.23 -36.44 -6.34
C SER A 644 2.69 -36.08 -6.61
N ASP A 645 2.96 -34.90 -7.17
CA ASP A 645 4.32 -34.41 -7.43
C ASP A 645 5.03 -33.95 -6.13
N PHE A 646 4.29 -33.71 -5.05
CA PHE A 646 4.84 -33.29 -3.75
C PHE A 646 5.07 -34.47 -2.79
N VAL A 647 4.63 -35.67 -3.17
CA VAL A 647 4.89 -36.89 -2.40
C VAL A 647 6.27 -37.41 -2.80
N ALA A 648 7.31 -36.89 -2.16
CA ALA A 648 8.61 -37.53 -2.23
C ALA A 648 8.45 -38.98 -1.74
N GLN A 649 8.73 -39.95 -2.62
CA GLN A 649 9.10 -41.28 -2.16
C GLN A 649 10.30 -41.09 -1.24
N GLY A 650 10.11 -41.36 0.06
CA GLY A 650 11.21 -41.56 0.98
C GLY A 650 12.03 -42.75 0.51
N SER A 651 12.99 -42.50 -0.36
CA SER A 651 14.05 -43.43 -0.72
C SER A 651 15.35 -42.76 -0.30
N VAL A 652 15.81 -43.12 0.89
CA VAL A 652 17.22 -43.00 1.24
C VAL A 652 17.97 -43.89 0.26
N GLY A 653 18.91 -43.30 -0.48
CA GLY A 653 19.80 -43.97 -1.42
C GLY A 653 20.92 -43.04 -1.83
#